data_AF-A0A964JIB2-F1
#
_entry.id   AF-A0A964JIB2-F1
#
_cell.length_a   1.000
_cell.length_b   1.000
_cell.length_c   1.000
_cell.angle_alpha   90.00
_cell.angle_beta   90.00
_cell.angle_gamma   90.00
#
_symmetry.space_group_name_H-M   'P 1'
#
loop_
_entity.id
_entity.type
_entity.pdbx_description
1 polymer ?
#
loop_
_entity_poly.entity_id
_entity_poly.type
_entity_poly.pdbx_seq_one_letter_code
_entity_poly.pdbx_strand_id
1 'polypeptide(L)'
;MNSELRIQRALTLWALLGLLSFGLLPWYFLQQGSLWSALPHIWGGPETASALLQVLQHDRPWLWFGFAGLSICLTALTMPFLAHPKRQGFFLVAGALLGLMGLAVSGFAIGAVGWSFEFLEQWAGPLASGQYGMGWGAAGVLLSLTILLGAGLARLGYCRGDVFIASAVVVCVALLSLFVVYPVSRSLVSAFYAETGELTLLAVWDRIGTPRIWSLGCLSAGRQCGVAWNTLGLALATATGTTILGTLIALWAERSGTRLGKPLNALALMPIITPPFVVGLGLILLFGRSGLVNQALEWAFGIPATRWFYGVFGVWLAQMFAFTPIAFMIMRGVVQGVSPSLEEASQTLRATRVQTFWHITLPLLKPGLANAFLVGFIESMADFGNPIILGGQFSVLSTEIFFAIVGAAIDPGMAAALSLVLTVFALAVFVLQQQVLRGAQFTTVSGKGDAGVPLNLPSVVLNVCRGVAGPWLAFTLVVYVFAFAGGFVQTWGRDYTFTLNHFKTAFDVQWGDFGWVWAGTAWHSLFNTLSLSAMAAPVCSGLGLLIAWLLARTDFKGKNAFEFAALLTFAIPGTVLGVSYILAFNVPPVELTGTGLVIVLCFIFRNLPVGVRAGTAAFKQLDRSLDEASVMLRASTLTTLREIILPLLKPALVAALIYSFVRSMTT
;
A
#
# COMPACT_ATOMS: atom_id res chain seq x y z
N MET A 1 -24.15 29.77 -20.44
CA MET A 1 -23.84 28.64 -21.35
C MET A 1 -24.30 27.36 -20.65
N ASN A 2 -25.33 26.68 -21.17
CA ASN A 2 -26.02 25.56 -20.49
C ASN A 2 -25.02 24.49 -20.01
N SER A 3 -25.10 24.14 -18.72
CA SER A 3 -24.27 23.10 -18.08
C SER A 3 -24.41 21.75 -18.78
N GLU A 4 -25.61 21.41 -19.23
CA GLU A 4 -25.88 20.16 -19.96
C GLU A 4 -25.14 20.07 -21.30
N LEU A 5 -25.08 21.18 -22.05
CA LEU A 5 -24.34 21.26 -23.32
C LEU A 5 -22.83 21.06 -23.11
N ARG A 6 -22.28 21.55 -21.99
CA ARG A 6 -20.87 21.32 -21.63
C ARG A 6 -20.62 19.85 -21.31
N ILE A 7 -21.51 19.23 -20.54
CA ILE A 7 -21.41 17.80 -20.19
C ILE A 7 -21.52 16.94 -21.45
N GLN A 8 -22.48 17.22 -22.33
CA GLN A 8 -22.65 16.44 -23.55
C GLN A 8 -21.42 16.53 -24.47
N ARG A 9 -20.84 17.72 -24.62
CA ARG A 9 -19.56 17.91 -25.36
C ARG A 9 -18.41 17.13 -24.72
N ALA A 10 -18.31 17.15 -23.39
CA ALA A 10 -17.29 16.39 -22.68
C ALA A 10 -17.44 14.87 -22.91
N LEU A 11 -18.67 14.35 -22.88
CA LEU A 11 -18.94 12.92 -23.13
C LEU A 11 -18.66 12.53 -24.58
N THR A 12 -19.01 13.38 -25.55
CA THR A 12 -18.65 13.13 -26.97
C THR A 12 -17.15 13.14 -27.17
N LEU A 13 -16.43 14.03 -26.49
CA LEU A 13 -14.96 14.04 -26.53
C LEU A 13 -14.39 12.74 -25.99
N TRP A 14 -14.90 12.22 -24.86
CA TRP A 14 -14.46 10.92 -24.33
C TRP A 14 -14.69 9.76 -25.31
N ALA A 15 -15.86 9.70 -25.95
CA ALA A 15 -16.16 8.68 -26.96
C ALA A 15 -15.21 8.77 -28.17
N LEU A 16 -14.95 9.99 -28.67
CA LEU A 16 -13.99 10.22 -29.76
C LEU A 16 -12.56 9.86 -29.34
N LEU A 17 -12.14 10.20 -28.12
CA LEU A 17 -10.82 9.88 -27.60
C LEU A 17 -10.63 8.35 -27.48
N GLY A 18 -11.69 7.63 -27.11
CA GLY A 18 -11.72 6.17 -27.14
C GLY A 18 -11.51 5.61 -28.55
N LEU A 19 -12.25 6.14 -29.54
CA LEU A 19 -12.13 5.70 -30.94
C LEU A 19 -10.76 6.04 -31.54
N LEU A 20 -10.21 7.22 -31.21
CA LEU A 20 -8.85 7.60 -31.59
C LEU A 20 -7.82 6.68 -30.96
N SER A 21 -7.99 6.32 -29.67
CA SER A 21 -7.10 5.37 -29.00
C SER A 21 -7.16 3.97 -29.64
N PHE A 22 -8.34 3.55 -30.11
CA PHE A 22 -8.53 2.30 -30.83
C PHE A 22 -7.82 2.30 -32.20
N GLY A 23 -7.80 3.43 -32.90
CA GLY A 23 -7.24 3.53 -34.26
C GLY A 23 -5.78 3.97 -34.35
N LEU A 24 -5.26 4.73 -33.39
CA LEU A 24 -3.99 5.47 -33.51
C LEU A 24 -2.94 5.10 -32.45
N LEU A 25 -3.25 4.22 -31.50
CA LEU A 25 -2.29 3.79 -30.48
C LEU A 25 -2.03 2.28 -30.58
N PRO A 26 -0.81 1.82 -30.26
CA PRO A 26 -0.51 0.39 -30.18
C PRO A 26 -1.46 -0.30 -29.21
N TRP A 27 -2.12 -1.37 -29.68
CA TRP A 27 -3.08 -2.10 -28.87
C TRP A 27 -2.41 -2.99 -27.83
N TYR A 28 -1.28 -3.61 -28.20
CA TYR A 28 -0.53 -4.51 -27.32
C TYR A 28 0.65 -3.80 -26.65
N PHE A 29 1.06 -4.36 -25.51
CA PHE A 29 2.15 -3.87 -24.69
C PHE A 29 3.47 -4.16 -25.38
N LEU A 30 4.31 -3.14 -25.49
CA LEU A 30 5.60 -3.23 -26.15
C LEU A 30 6.65 -3.55 -25.09
N GLN A 31 7.13 -4.79 -25.07
CA GLN A 31 8.17 -5.23 -24.14
C GLN A 31 9.52 -4.54 -24.41
N GLN A 32 9.75 -4.12 -25.66
CA GLN A 32 10.96 -3.39 -26.07
C GLN A 32 10.56 -2.11 -26.80
N GLY A 33 11.03 -0.96 -26.30
CA GLY A 33 10.80 0.36 -26.92
C GLY A 33 9.79 1.25 -26.19
N SER A 34 9.84 2.55 -26.50
CA SER A 34 8.91 3.56 -25.97
C SER A 34 7.73 3.76 -26.92
N LEU A 35 6.67 4.41 -26.43
CA LEU A 35 5.53 4.83 -27.27
C LEU A 35 6.01 5.63 -28.50
N TRP A 36 7.05 6.45 -28.33
CA TRP A 36 7.68 7.25 -29.38
C TRP A 36 8.37 6.42 -30.47
N SER A 37 9.02 5.31 -30.12
CA SER A 37 9.64 4.41 -31.10
C SER A 37 8.61 3.55 -31.84
N ALA A 38 7.42 3.36 -31.25
CA ALA A 38 6.36 2.54 -31.82
C ALA A 38 5.46 3.30 -32.79
N LEU A 39 5.25 4.61 -32.57
CA LEU A 39 4.40 5.49 -33.39
C LEU A 39 4.62 5.37 -34.91
N PRO A 40 5.86 5.31 -35.43
CA PRO A 40 6.11 5.15 -36.86
C PRO A 40 5.67 3.79 -37.42
N HIS A 41 5.63 2.75 -36.58
CA HIS A 41 5.40 1.35 -36.97
C HIS A 41 3.96 0.88 -36.69
N ILE A 42 3.05 1.78 -36.29
CA ILE A 42 1.64 1.48 -35.98
C ILE A 42 0.89 0.88 -37.19
N TRP A 43 1.37 1.14 -38.40
CA TRP A 43 0.69 0.74 -39.64
C TRP A 43 1.31 -0.48 -40.35
N GLY A 44 2.34 -1.12 -39.77
CA GLY A 44 3.09 -2.16 -40.47
C GLY A 44 3.45 -3.43 -39.68
N GLY A 45 3.51 -3.38 -38.34
CA GLY A 45 3.95 -4.52 -37.52
C GLY A 45 2.82 -5.20 -36.73
N PRO A 46 2.74 -6.54 -36.68
CA PRO A 46 1.71 -7.28 -35.91
C PRO A 46 1.78 -7.05 -34.39
N GLU A 47 2.89 -6.54 -33.87
CA GLU A 47 3.08 -6.21 -32.45
C GLU A 47 2.81 -4.73 -32.13
N THR A 48 3.11 -3.83 -33.08
CA THR A 48 2.96 -2.37 -32.92
C THR A 48 1.62 -1.84 -33.42
N ALA A 49 0.84 -2.66 -34.13
CA ALA A 49 -0.39 -2.27 -34.78
C ALA A 49 -1.48 -1.77 -33.82
N SER A 50 -2.25 -0.79 -34.29
CA SER A 50 -3.45 -0.33 -33.59
C SER A 50 -4.57 -1.36 -33.65
N ALA A 51 -5.53 -1.27 -32.74
CA ALA A 51 -6.61 -2.26 -32.63
C ALA A 51 -7.40 -2.43 -33.94
N LEU A 52 -7.60 -1.33 -34.66
CA LEU A 52 -8.26 -1.34 -35.96
C LEU A 52 -7.49 -2.18 -36.98
N LEU A 53 -6.17 -2.05 -37.02
CA LEU A 53 -5.32 -2.79 -37.96
C LEU A 53 -5.12 -4.25 -37.51
N GLN A 54 -5.07 -4.49 -36.20
CA GLN A 54 -5.07 -5.84 -35.61
C GLN A 54 -6.31 -6.65 -36.03
N VAL A 55 -7.46 -6.00 -36.07
CA VAL A 55 -8.71 -6.63 -36.49
C VAL A 55 -8.76 -6.86 -38.00
N LEU A 56 -8.31 -5.89 -38.80
CA LEU A 56 -8.45 -5.94 -40.26
C LEU A 56 -7.37 -6.78 -40.95
N GLN A 57 -6.17 -6.88 -40.39
CA GLN A 57 -5.00 -7.48 -41.06
C GLN A 57 -4.37 -8.65 -40.29
N HIS A 58 -4.69 -8.82 -39.00
CA HIS A 58 -4.06 -9.83 -38.13
C HIS A 58 -5.05 -10.81 -37.49
N ASP A 59 -6.27 -10.90 -38.03
CA ASP A 59 -7.30 -11.88 -37.63
C ASP A 59 -7.61 -11.90 -36.13
N ARG A 60 -7.76 -10.71 -35.51
CA ARG A 60 -8.13 -10.55 -34.09
C ARG A 60 -9.54 -9.97 -33.91
N PRO A 61 -10.62 -10.70 -34.29
CA PRO A 61 -11.99 -10.15 -34.37
C PRO A 61 -12.58 -9.77 -33.00
N TRP A 62 -12.08 -10.32 -31.90
CA TRP A 62 -12.61 -10.02 -30.56
C TRP A 62 -12.42 -8.55 -30.14
N LEU A 63 -11.48 -7.81 -30.74
CA LEU A 63 -11.31 -6.39 -30.46
C LEU A 63 -12.48 -5.54 -30.99
N TRP A 64 -13.34 -6.09 -31.88
CA TRP A 64 -14.56 -5.42 -32.32
C TRP A 64 -15.51 -5.06 -31.18
N PHE A 65 -15.49 -5.80 -30.06
CA PHE A 65 -16.31 -5.44 -28.90
C PHE A 65 -15.98 -4.04 -28.37
N GLY A 66 -14.70 -3.67 -28.33
CA GLY A 66 -14.27 -2.33 -27.93
C GLY A 66 -14.80 -1.23 -28.86
N PHE A 67 -14.68 -1.45 -30.17
CA PHE A 67 -15.19 -0.52 -31.18
C PHE A 67 -16.72 -0.43 -31.18
N ALA A 68 -17.42 -1.57 -31.13
CA ALA A 68 -18.87 -1.63 -31.09
C ALA A 68 -19.41 -0.89 -29.85
N GLY A 69 -18.81 -1.12 -28.68
CA GLY A 69 -19.19 -0.42 -27.45
C GLY A 69 -19.03 1.10 -27.55
N LEU A 70 -17.90 1.58 -28.09
CA LEU A 70 -17.65 3.02 -28.29
C LEU A 70 -18.60 3.64 -29.33
N SER A 71 -18.88 2.93 -30.42
CA SER A 71 -19.80 3.38 -31.47
C SER A 71 -21.25 3.47 -30.99
N ILE A 72 -21.71 2.50 -30.18
CA ILE A 72 -23.03 2.58 -29.52
C ILE A 72 -23.10 3.78 -28.57
N CYS A 73 -22.04 4.03 -27.80
CA CYS A 73 -21.99 5.21 -26.93
C CYS A 73 -21.98 6.53 -27.74
N LEU A 74 -21.23 6.59 -28.84
CA LEU A 74 -21.17 7.78 -29.69
C LEU A 74 -22.51 8.08 -30.34
N THR A 75 -23.17 7.06 -30.91
CA THR A 75 -24.50 7.20 -31.52
C THR A 75 -25.55 7.63 -30.49
N ALA A 76 -25.47 7.12 -29.25
CA ALA A 76 -26.32 7.58 -28.15
C ALA A 76 -26.13 9.06 -27.82
N LEU A 77 -24.94 9.61 -28.03
CA LEU A 77 -24.62 11.01 -27.73
C LEU A 77 -24.96 11.99 -28.86
N THR A 78 -24.95 11.53 -30.11
CA THR A 78 -25.15 12.35 -31.31
C THR A 78 -26.58 12.31 -31.85
N MET A 79 -27.31 11.22 -31.63
CA MET A 79 -28.65 11.04 -32.21
C MET A 79 -29.74 11.80 -31.44
N PRO A 80 -30.52 12.68 -32.09
CA PRO A 80 -31.52 13.51 -31.43
C PRO A 80 -32.73 12.73 -30.88
N PHE A 81 -33.09 11.58 -31.45
CA PHE A 81 -34.19 10.74 -30.93
C PHE A 81 -33.85 10.04 -29.61
N LEU A 82 -32.55 9.97 -29.27
CA LEU A 82 -32.05 9.42 -28.00
C LEU A 82 -31.83 10.51 -26.95
N ALA A 83 -32.21 11.77 -27.22
CA ALA A 83 -32.00 12.89 -26.30
C ALA A 83 -32.74 12.76 -24.95
N HIS A 84 -33.72 11.86 -24.84
CA HIS A 84 -34.35 11.56 -23.55
C HIS A 84 -33.32 10.99 -22.56
N PRO A 85 -33.13 11.61 -21.37
CA PRO A 85 -32.05 11.25 -20.45
C PRO A 85 -31.97 9.76 -20.10
N LYS A 86 -33.12 9.13 -19.82
CA LYS A 86 -33.18 7.70 -19.46
C LYS A 86 -32.83 6.77 -20.64
N ARG A 87 -33.29 7.09 -21.85
CA ARG A 87 -32.96 6.30 -23.05
C ARG A 87 -31.49 6.45 -23.39
N GLN A 88 -30.97 7.68 -23.36
CA GLN A 88 -29.54 7.94 -23.54
C GLN A 88 -28.69 7.19 -22.52
N GLY A 89 -29.10 7.22 -21.24
CA GLY A 89 -28.44 6.49 -20.17
C GLY A 89 -28.40 4.99 -20.42
N PHE A 90 -29.51 4.40 -20.87
CA PHE A 90 -29.58 2.97 -21.20
C PHE A 90 -28.59 2.58 -22.32
N PHE A 91 -28.56 3.32 -23.43
CA PHE A 91 -27.64 3.02 -24.54
C PHE A 91 -26.17 3.25 -24.16
N LEU A 92 -25.87 4.26 -23.35
CA LEU A 92 -24.51 4.47 -22.82
C LEU A 92 -24.06 3.31 -21.92
N VAL A 93 -24.92 2.84 -21.02
CA VAL A 93 -24.62 1.68 -20.18
C VAL A 93 -24.48 0.42 -21.02
N ALA A 94 -25.39 0.17 -21.96
CA ALA A 94 -25.35 -1.01 -22.82
C ALA A 94 -24.09 -1.05 -23.69
N GLY A 95 -23.75 0.07 -24.35
CA GLY A 95 -22.53 0.18 -25.16
C GLY A 95 -21.26 0.03 -24.33
N ALA A 96 -21.19 0.72 -23.18
CA ALA A 96 -20.03 0.64 -22.30
C ALA A 96 -19.84 -0.76 -21.70
N LEU A 97 -20.91 -1.43 -21.28
CA LEU A 97 -20.86 -2.80 -20.77
C LEU A 97 -20.49 -3.81 -21.86
N LEU A 98 -21.02 -3.66 -23.08
CA LEU A 98 -20.65 -4.52 -24.21
C LEU A 98 -19.15 -4.41 -24.50
N GLY A 99 -18.62 -3.19 -24.53
CA GLY A 99 -17.19 -2.97 -24.73
C GLY A 99 -16.33 -3.50 -23.58
N LEU A 100 -16.65 -3.13 -22.33
CA LEU A 100 -15.85 -3.53 -21.16
C LEU A 100 -15.91 -5.03 -20.90
N MET A 101 -17.10 -5.63 -20.89
CA MET A 101 -17.25 -7.07 -20.67
C MET A 101 -16.71 -7.87 -21.85
N GLY A 102 -16.94 -7.41 -23.09
CA GLY A 102 -16.39 -8.09 -24.27
C GLY A 102 -14.86 -8.10 -24.25
N LEU A 103 -14.21 -6.97 -23.93
CA LEU A 103 -12.75 -6.89 -23.81
C LEU A 103 -12.20 -7.65 -22.59
N ALA A 104 -12.93 -7.66 -21.47
CA ALA A 104 -12.53 -8.44 -20.30
C ALA A 104 -12.63 -9.94 -20.56
N VAL A 105 -13.78 -10.42 -21.08
CA VAL A 105 -14.00 -11.83 -21.39
C VAL A 105 -13.01 -12.30 -22.44
N SER A 106 -12.86 -11.60 -23.56
CA SER A 106 -11.86 -11.96 -24.58
C SER A 106 -10.43 -11.91 -24.03
N GLY A 107 -10.10 -10.89 -23.24
CA GLY A 107 -8.78 -10.73 -22.66
C GLY A 107 -8.39 -11.85 -21.70
N PHE A 108 -9.32 -12.36 -20.89
CA PHE A 108 -9.04 -13.47 -19.97
C PHE A 108 -9.22 -14.85 -20.62
N ALA A 109 -10.08 -14.96 -21.63
CA ALA A 109 -10.31 -16.21 -22.36
C ALA A 109 -9.20 -16.55 -23.36
N ILE A 110 -8.50 -15.54 -23.89
CA ILE A 110 -7.46 -15.71 -24.91
C ILE A 110 -6.09 -15.39 -24.28
N GLY A 111 -5.23 -16.40 -24.20
CA GLY A 111 -3.85 -16.27 -23.76
C GLY A 111 -2.88 -16.07 -24.94
N ALA A 112 -1.58 -16.06 -24.65
CA ALA A 112 -0.53 -15.83 -25.63
C ALA A 112 -0.38 -16.95 -26.69
N VAL A 113 -0.81 -18.18 -26.36
CA VAL A 113 -0.65 -19.38 -27.22
C VAL A 113 -2.00 -19.98 -27.64
N GLY A 114 -3.12 -19.30 -27.40
CA GLY A 114 -4.47 -19.81 -27.71
C GLY A 114 -5.46 -19.60 -26.58
N TRP A 115 -6.44 -20.49 -26.43
CA TRP A 115 -7.45 -20.38 -25.37
C TRP A 115 -6.85 -20.63 -23.98
N SER A 116 -7.22 -19.80 -23.00
CA SER A 116 -6.87 -19.99 -21.60
C SER A 116 -7.62 -21.17 -20.94
N PHE A 117 -8.74 -21.58 -21.54
CA PHE A 117 -9.59 -22.65 -21.03
C PHE A 117 -9.79 -23.74 -22.09
N GLU A 118 -9.52 -24.98 -21.71
CA GLU A 118 -9.59 -26.14 -22.62
C GLU A 118 -10.99 -26.34 -23.23
N PHE A 119 -12.06 -26.05 -22.48
CA PHE A 119 -13.43 -26.16 -22.99
C PHE A 119 -13.72 -25.20 -24.16
N LEU A 120 -13.04 -24.05 -24.22
CA LEU A 120 -13.20 -23.08 -25.31
C LEU A 120 -12.50 -23.58 -26.57
N GLU A 121 -11.35 -24.22 -26.43
CA GLU A 121 -10.67 -24.84 -27.55
C GLU A 121 -11.49 -25.99 -28.14
N GLN A 122 -12.11 -26.81 -27.29
CA GLN A 122 -13.00 -27.89 -27.72
C GLN A 122 -14.26 -27.37 -28.44
N TRP A 123 -14.81 -26.22 -28.01
CA TRP A 123 -16.04 -25.67 -28.58
C TRP A 123 -15.82 -24.79 -29.81
N ALA A 124 -14.79 -23.95 -29.80
CA ALA A 124 -14.52 -22.94 -30.83
C ALA A 124 -13.38 -23.30 -31.79
N GLY A 125 -12.67 -24.41 -31.54
CA GLY A 125 -11.47 -24.81 -32.28
C GLY A 125 -10.20 -24.06 -31.84
N PRO A 126 -9.03 -24.48 -32.33
CA PRO A 126 -7.75 -23.85 -31.96
C PRO A 126 -7.64 -22.43 -32.52
N LEU A 127 -7.21 -21.48 -31.68
CA LEU A 127 -6.93 -20.11 -32.12
C LEU A 127 -5.54 -20.03 -32.75
N ALA A 128 -5.46 -19.52 -33.98
CA ALA A 128 -4.19 -19.36 -34.70
C ALA A 128 -3.32 -18.21 -34.16
N SER A 129 -3.91 -17.21 -33.49
CA SER A 129 -3.21 -16.03 -32.99
C SER A 129 -3.59 -15.76 -31.53
N GLY A 130 -2.58 -15.74 -30.64
CA GLY A 130 -2.79 -15.40 -29.24
C GLY A 130 -2.94 -13.90 -28.98
N GLN A 131 -3.23 -13.58 -27.73
CA GLN A 131 -3.32 -12.23 -27.21
C GLN A 131 -2.12 -11.92 -26.31
N TYR A 132 -1.51 -10.75 -26.48
CA TYR A 132 -0.46 -10.23 -25.60
C TYR A 132 -1.04 -9.23 -24.58
N GLY A 133 -0.22 -8.76 -23.63
CA GLY A 133 -0.62 -7.72 -22.68
C GLY A 133 -1.22 -6.48 -23.36
N MET A 134 -2.27 -5.92 -22.78
CA MET A 134 -2.93 -4.71 -23.26
C MET A 134 -2.01 -3.49 -23.11
N GLY A 135 -1.81 -2.76 -24.21
CA GLY A 135 -0.99 -1.54 -24.30
C GLY A 135 -1.80 -0.25 -24.12
N TRP A 136 -1.22 0.85 -24.60
CA TRP A 136 -1.78 2.21 -24.43
C TRP A 136 -3.12 2.42 -25.14
N GLY A 137 -3.33 1.80 -26.32
CA GLY A 137 -4.59 1.87 -27.03
C GLY A 137 -5.73 1.23 -26.25
N ALA A 138 -5.48 0.04 -25.68
CA ALA A 138 -6.44 -0.64 -24.82
C ALA A 138 -6.73 0.16 -23.54
N ALA A 139 -5.70 0.71 -22.88
CA ALA A 139 -5.88 1.56 -21.71
C ALA A 139 -6.78 2.79 -21.98
N GLY A 140 -6.57 3.47 -23.13
CA GLY A 140 -7.41 4.60 -23.54
C GLY A 140 -8.87 4.22 -23.80
N VAL A 141 -9.10 3.07 -24.46
CA VAL A 141 -10.45 2.53 -24.70
C VAL A 141 -11.15 2.15 -23.40
N LEU A 142 -10.47 1.43 -22.50
CA LEU A 142 -11.03 1.04 -21.20
C LEU A 142 -11.38 2.25 -20.33
N LEU A 143 -10.51 3.28 -20.33
CA LEU A 143 -10.77 4.53 -19.60
C LEU A 143 -11.98 5.28 -20.18
N SER A 144 -12.08 5.37 -21.50
CA SER A 144 -13.23 6.00 -22.16
C SER A 144 -14.53 5.28 -21.84
N LEU A 145 -14.56 3.95 -21.99
CA LEU A 145 -15.75 3.13 -21.72
C LEU A 145 -16.16 3.20 -20.23
N THR A 146 -15.22 3.21 -19.28
CA THR A 146 -15.54 3.35 -17.85
C THR A 146 -16.13 4.71 -17.51
N ILE A 147 -15.65 5.80 -18.11
CA ILE A 147 -16.24 7.14 -17.93
C ILE A 147 -17.64 7.20 -18.55
N LEU A 148 -17.83 6.64 -19.75
CA LEU A 148 -19.13 6.58 -20.42
C LEU A 148 -20.14 5.71 -19.65
N LEU A 149 -19.68 4.63 -19.00
CA LEU A 149 -20.50 3.82 -18.11
C LEU A 149 -21.01 4.64 -16.91
N GLY A 150 -20.12 5.39 -16.26
CA GLY A 150 -20.49 6.28 -15.16
C GLY A 150 -21.49 7.36 -15.58
N ALA A 151 -21.28 7.95 -16.75
CA ALA A 151 -22.22 8.91 -17.32
C ALA A 151 -23.60 8.30 -17.65
N GLY A 152 -23.62 7.06 -18.16
CA GLY A 152 -24.84 6.31 -18.39
C GLY A 152 -25.61 6.04 -17.09
N LEU A 153 -24.92 5.60 -16.03
CA LEU A 153 -25.50 5.35 -14.72
C LEU A 153 -26.07 6.63 -14.08
N ALA A 154 -25.37 7.75 -14.18
CA ALA A 154 -25.88 9.05 -13.73
C ALA A 154 -27.22 9.39 -14.41
N ARG A 155 -27.30 9.23 -15.73
CA ARG A 155 -28.54 9.51 -16.50
C ARG A 155 -29.69 8.55 -16.18
N LEU A 156 -29.41 7.37 -15.63
CA LEU A 156 -30.42 6.44 -15.11
C LEU A 156 -30.86 6.77 -13.66
N GLY A 157 -30.30 7.80 -13.04
CA GLY A 157 -30.67 8.28 -11.71
C GLY A 157 -29.77 7.79 -10.57
N TYR A 158 -28.67 7.07 -10.87
CA TYR A 158 -27.66 6.74 -9.86
C TYR A 158 -26.86 7.99 -9.46
N CYS A 159 -26.31 7.99 -8.24
CA CYS A 159 -25.51 9.11 -7.69
C CYS A 159 -26.20 10.49 -7.81
N ARG A 160 -27.53 10.53 -7.62
CA ARG A 160 -28.36 11.74 -7.74
C ARG A 160 -28.30 12.43 -9.12
N GLY A 161 -27.90 11.70 -10.17
CA GLY A 161 -27.83 12.24 -11.52
C GLY A 161 -26.55 12.98 -11.87
N ASP A 162 -25.58 13.06 -10.95
CA ASP A 162 -24.31 13.73 -11.20
C ASP A 162 -23.34 12.85 -11.98
N VAL A 163 -23.04 13.26 -13.21
CA VAL A 163 -22.13 12.57 -14.14
C VAL A 163 -20.70 12.51 -13.60
N PHE A 164 -20.23 13.55 -12.92
CA PHE A 164 -18.86 13.58 -12.37
C PHE A 164 -18.72 12.59 -11.22
N ILE A 165 -19.68 12.59 -10.27
CA ILE A 165 -19.68 11.65 -9.15
C ILE A 165 -19.77 10.21 -9.65
N ALA A 166 -20.73 9.91 -10.53
CA ALA A 166 -20.92 8.55 -11.03
C ALA A 166 -19.69 8.04 -11.80
N SER A 167 -19.08 8.89 -12.64
CA SER A 167 -17.86 8.53 -13.37
C SER A 167 -16.67 8.32 -12.43
N ALA A 168 -16.50 9.17 -11.42
CA ALA A 168 -15.45 9.01 -10.43
C ALA A 168 -15.60 7.70 -9.62
N VAL A 169 -16.83 7.37 -9.21
CA VAL A 169 -17.13 6.10 -8.52
C VAL A 169 -16.79 4.91 -9.42
N VAL A 170 -17.26 4.91 -10.67
CA VAL A 170 -17.00 3.80 -11.62
C VAL A 170 -15.52 3.62 -11.89
N VAL A 171 -14.77 4.71 -12.11
CA VAL A 171 -13.31 4.65 -12.33
C VAL A 171 -12.60 4.13 -11.08
N CYS A 172 -12.93 4.63 -9.89
CA CYS A 172 -12.32 4.12 -8.66
C CYS A 172 -12.64 2.65 -8.42
N VAL A 173 -13.89 2.22 -8.66
CA VAL A 173 -14.29 0.81 -8.56
C VAL A 173 -13.52 -0.04 -9.57
N ALA A 174 -13.37 0.41 -10.82
CA ALA A 174 -12.59 -0.31 -11.83
C ALA A 174 -11.11 -0.45 -11.41
N LEU A 175 -10.49 0.63 -10.93
CA LEU A 175 -9.10 0.62 -10.45
C LEU A 175 -8.91 -0.30 -9.24
N LEU A 176 -9.78 -0.21 -8.23
CA LEU A 176 -9.75 -1.09 -7.06
C LEU A 176 -10.00 -2.55 -7.46
N SER A 177 -10.92 -2.79 -8.40
CA SER A 177 -11.20 -4.15 -8.86
C SER A 177 -10.00 -4.75 -9.59
N LEU A 178 -9.36 -3.98 -10.47
CA LEU A 178 -8.24 -4.45 -11.30
C LEU A 178 -6.93 -4.57 -10.51
N PHE A 179 -6.61 -3.64 -9.61
CA PHE A 179 -5.31 -3.57 -8.95
C PHE A 179 -5.31 -3.99 -7.49
N VAL A 180 -6.49 -4.25 -6.90
CA VAL A 180 -6.61 -4.75 -5.53
C VAL A 180 -7.33 -6.09 -5.50
N VAL A 181 -8.58 -6.13 -5.98
CA VAL A 181 -9.40 -7.33 -5.84
C VAL A 181 -8.90 -8.46 -6.73
N TYR A 182 -8.59 -8.17 -8.01
CA TYR A 182 -8.15 -9.16 -8.98
C TYR A 182 -6.80 -9.82 -8.62
N PRO A 183 -5.74 -9.08 -8.23
CA PRO A 183 -4.49 -9.73 -7.89
C PRO A 183 -4.62 -10.64 -6.68
N VAL A 184 -5.29 -10.15 -5.65
CA VAL A 184 -5.52 -10.88 -4.41
C VAL A 184 -6.37 -12.11 -4.65
N SER A 185 -7.45 -12.00 -5.43
CA SER A 185 -8.30 -13.15 -5.75
C SER A 185 -7.53 -14.18 -6.58
N ARG A 186 -6.76 -13.76 -7.59
CA ARG A 186 -5.90 -14.65 -8.38
C ARG A 186 -4.91 -15.39 -7.48
N SER A 187 -4.25 -14.67 -6.57
CA SER A 187 -3.33 -15.28 -5.60
C SER A 187 -4.04 -16.30 -4.72
N LEU A 188 -5.20 -15.96 -4.15
CA LEU A 188 -5.93 -16.88 -3.28
C LEU A 188 -6.43 -18.12 -4.03
N VAL A 189 -6.93 -17.96 -5.25
CA VAL A 189 -7.38 -19.09 -6.08
C VAL A 189 -6.19 -19.95 -6.51
N SER A 190 -5.01 -19.36 -6.78
CA SER A 190 -3.82 -20.13 -7.15
C SER A 190 -3.32 -21.09 -6.06
N ALA A 191 -3.71 -20.89 -4.80
CA ALA A 191 -3.44 -21.85 -3.74
C ALA A 191 -4.14 -23.21 -3.99
N PHE A 192 -5.29 -23.21 -4.70
CA PHE A 192 -6.13 -24.38 -4.95
C PHE A 192 -5.80 -25.16 -6.21
N TYR A 193 -4.87 -24.68 -7.04
CA TYR A 193 -4.44 -25.41 -8.23
C TYR A 193 -3.38 -26.46 -7.87
N ALA A 194 -3.60 -27.71 -8.25
CA ALA A 194 -2.60 -28.77 -8.19
C ALA A 194 -1.50 -28.55 -9.25
N GLU A 195 -0.39 -29.28 -9.14
CA GLU A 195 0.69 -29.25 -10.16
C GLU A 195 0.20 -29.68 -11.55
N THR A 196 -0.87 -30.48 -11.60
CA THR A 196 -1.54 -30.94 -12.83
C THR A 196 -2.49 -29.90 -13.43
N GLY A 197 -2.69 -28.74 -12.78
CA GLY A 197 -3.61 -27.69 -13.24
C GLY A 197 -5.07 -27.86 -12.82
N GLU A 198 -5.41 -28.93 -12.09
CA GLU A 198 -6.76 -29.14 -11.57
C GLU A 198 -7.02 -28.38 -10.25
N LEU A 199 -8.22 -27.82 -10.11
CA LEU A 199 -8.67 -27.20 -8.87
C LEU A 199 -9.04 -28.28 -7.84
N THR A 200 -8.20 -28.45 -6.81
CA THR A 200 -8.42 -29.43 -5.76
C THR A 200 -8.22 -28.81 -4.37
N LEU A 201 -9.17 -29.07 -3.45
CA LEU A 201 -9.02 -28.65 -2.04
C LEU A 201 -7.84 -29.36 -1.36
N LEU A 202 -7.49 -30.56 -1.83
CA LEU A 202 -6.37 -31.35 -1.33
C LEU A 202 -5.02 -30.67 -1.61
N ALA A 203 -4.84 -30.01 -2.76
CA ALA A 203 -3.60 -29.30 -3.07
C ALA A 203 -3.28 -28.18 -2.06
N VAL A 204 -4.30 -27.48 -1.54
CA VAL A 204 -4.11 -26.50 -0.46
C VAL A 204 -3.66 -27.20 0.83
N TRP A 205 -4.31 -28.32 1.17
CA TRP A 205 -4.02 -29.05 2.39
C TRP A 205 -2.62 -29.68 2.36
N ASP A 206 -2.19 -30.21 1.22
CA ASP A 206 -0.86 -30.80 1.06
C ASP A 206 0.25 -29.75 1.21
N ARG A 207 -0.01 -28.50 0.79
CA ARG A 207 0.91 -27.36 0.98
C ARG A 207 0.90 -26.82 2.40
N ILE A 208 -0.30 -26.58 2.96
CA ILE A 208 -0.48 -25.92 4.27
C ILE A 208 -0.26 -26.88 5.43
N GLY A 209 -0.70 -28.14 5.31
CA GLY A 209 -0.65 -29.17 6.36
C GLY A 209 0.74 -29.71 6.65
N THR A 210 1.78 -29.15 6.02
CA THR A 210 3.16 -29.61 6.22
C THR A 210 3.67 -29.31 7.63
N PRO A 211 4.47 -30.22 8.23
CA PRO A 211 5.11 -29.96 9.51
C PRO A 211 5.98 -28.70 9.51
N ARG A 212 6.50 -28.28 8.36
CA ARG A 212 7.30 -27.04 8.25
C ARG A 212 6.50 -25.79 8.65
N ILE A 213 5.19 -25.75 8.41
CA ILE A 213 4.35 -24.59 8.71
C ILE A 213 3.86 -24.63 10.16
N TRP A 214 3.39 -25.79 10.63
CA TRP A 214 2.66 -25.91 11.90
C TRP A 214 3.36 -26.69 13.01
N SER A 215 4.57 -27.23 12.79
CA SER A 215 5.23 -28.04 13.82
C SER A 215 5.49 -27.27 15.12
N LEU A 216 5.31 -27.96 16.25
CA LEU A 216 5.66 -27.47 17.58
C LEU A 216 6.98 -28.09 18.07
N GLY A 217 7.89 -28.42 17.15
CA GLY A 217 9.15 -29.12 17.45
C GLY A 217 10.08 -28.37 18.40
N CYS A 218 9.85 -27.08 18.61
CA CYS A 218 10.52 -26.24 19.59
C CYS A 218 10.20 -26.57 21.04
N LEU A 219 9.08 -27.23 21.33
CA LEU A 219 8.70 -27.60 22.69
C LEU A 219 9.31 -28.93 23.15
N SER A 220 9.69 -29.82 22.22
CA SER A 220 10.06 -31.20 22.56
C SER A 220 11.46 -31.64 22.12
N ALA A 221 12.09 -31.00 21.13
CA ALA A 221 13.28 -31.57 20.49
C ALA A 221 14.41 -30.57 20.18
N GLY A 222 14.37 -29.33 20.68
CA GLY A 222 15.35 -28.29 20.31
C GLY A 222 15.36 -27.95 18.81
N ARG A 223 14.33 -28.40 18.06
CA ARG A 223 14.09 -28.05 16.66
C ARG A 223 13.33 -26.73 16.59
N GLN A 224 13.33 -26.06 15.45
CA GLN A 224 12.60 -24.80 15.29
C GLN A 224 11.09 -25.03 15.27
N CYS A 225 10.31 -24.04 15.74
CA CYS A 225 8.87 -24.08 15.53
C CYS A 225 8.57 -23.86 14.05
N GLY A 226 7.38 -24.31 13.63
CA GLY A 226 6.84 -24.02 12.32
C GLY A 226 6.72 -22.53 12.06
N VAL A 227 6.82 -22.18 10.78
CA VAL A 227 6.88 -20.80 10.28
C VAL A 227 5.66 -19.98 10.70
N ALA A 228 4.48 -20.59 10.80
CA ALA A 228 3.26 -19.90 11.25
C ALA A 228 3.38 -19.45 12.71
N TRP A 229 3.90 -20.31 13.59
CA TRP A 229 4.11 -19.99 15.00
C TRP A 229 5.23 -18.98 15.21
N ASN A 230 6.30 -19.09 14.44
CA ASN A 230 7.39 -18.11 14.42
C ASN A 230 6.86 -16.71 14.09
N THR A 231 6.03 -16.61 13.04
CA THR A 231 5.44 -15.35 12.59
C THR A 231 4.48 -14.77 13.64
N LEU A 232 3.58 -15.61 14.17
CA LEU A 232 2.60 -15.17 15.18
C LEU A 232 3.28 -14.75 16.49
N GLY A 233 4.23 -15.54 16.98
CA GLY A 233 4.97 -15.25 18.21
C GLY A 233 5.82 -13.99 18.10
N LEU A 234 6.52 -13.82 16.98
CA LEU A 234 7.26 -12.60 16.68
C LEU A 234 6.33 -11.38 16.62
N ALA A 235 5.20 -11.49 15.92
CA ALA A 235 4.25 -10.39 15.79
C ALA A 235 3.64 -9.97 17.13
N LEU A 236 3.28 -10.92 17.99
CA LEU A 236 2.79 -10.63 19.35
C LEU A 236 3.87 -9.97 20.22
N ALA A 237 5.11 -10.48 20.19
CA ALA A 237 6.22 -9.94 20.96
C ALA A 237 6.60 -8.52 20.52
N THR A 238 6.68 -8.30 19.21
CA THR A 238 6.97 -6.99 18.62
C THR A 238 5.84 -6.01 18.93
N ALA A 239 4.58 -6.37 18.65
CA ALA A 239 3.43 -5.50 18.90
C ALA A 239 3.30 -5.06 20.37
N THR A 240 3.49 -6.01 21.29
CA THR A 240 3.48 -5.72 22.73
C THR A 240 4.63 -4.79 23.10
N GLY A 241 5.85 -5.12 22.67
CA GLY A 241 7.04 -4.34 22.98
C GLY A 241 6.98 -2.92 22.43
N THR A 242 6.62 -2.74 21.16
CA THR A 242 6.54 -1.42 20.52
C THR A 242 5.43 -0.58 21.14
N THR A 243 4.31 -1.19 21.54
CA THR A 243 3.19 -0.48 22.18
C THR A 243 3.57 0.00 23.57
N ILE A 244 4.17 -0.86 24.39
CA ILE A 244 4.63 -0.48 25.73
C ILE A 244 5.66 0.64 25.60
N LEU A 245 6.67 0.44 24.78
CA LEU A 245 7.78 1.38 24.64
C LEU A 245 7.35 2.71 24.01
N GLY A 246 6.56 2.67 22.93
CA GLY A 246 5.99 3.86 22.30
C GLY A 246 5.09 4.65 23.25
N THR A 247 4.32 3.96 24.10
CA THR A 247 3.52 4.59 25.16
C THR A 247 4.40 5.28 26.20
N LEU A 248 5.44 4.60 26.69
CA LEU A 248 6.36 5.16 27.68
C LEU A 248 7.09 6.40 27.15
N ILE A 249 7.51 6.37 25.88
CA ILE A 249 8.11 7.53 25.21
C ILE A 249 7.09 8.67 25.07
N ALA A 250 5.86 8.38 24.63
CA ALA A 250 4.80 9.39 24.47
C ALA A 250 4.42 10.07 25.80
N LEU A 251 4.25 9.29 26.87
CA LEU A 251 4.01 9.80 28.21
C LEU A 251 5.18 10.66 28.70
N TRP A 252 6.42 10.22 28.47
CA TRP A 252 7.60 11.00 28.87
C TRP A 252 7.69 12.32 28.10
N ALA A 253 7.47 12.31 26.79
CA ALA A 253 7.64 13.49 25.96
C ALA A 253 6.53 14.54 26.19
N GLU A 254 5.27 14.10 26.37
CA GLU A 254 4.11 15.00 26.43
C GLU A 254 3.69 15.36 27.87
N ARG A 255 3.95 14.51 28.87
CA ARG A 255 3.42 14.68 30.24
C ARG A 255 4.49 14.82 31.34
N SER A 256 5.78 14.97 30.98
CA SER A 256 6.85 15.12 31.99
C SER A 256 7.13 16.56 32.44
N GLY A 257 6.60 17.57 31.75
CA GLY A 257 6.87 18.98 32.05
C GLY A 257 8.33 19.40 31.84
N THR A 258 9.15 18.58 31.17
CA THR A 258 10.57 18.88 30.93
C THR A 258 10.80 19.54 29.57
N ARG A 259 11.86 20.35 29.46
CA ARG A 259 12.30 20.94 28.16
C ARG A 259 12.76 19.90 27.13
N LEU A 260 12.93 18.64 27.54
CA LEU A 260 13.38 17.53 26.70
C LEU A 260 12.27 16.96 25.79
N GLY A 261 11.01 17.40 25.90
CA GLY A 261 9.93 16.86 25.05
C GLY A 261 10.22 16.95 23.54
N LYS A 262 10.75 18.09 23.06
CA LYS A 262 11.10 18.29 21.64
C LYS A 262 12.22 17.36 21.13
N PRO A 263 13.40 17.27 21.77
CA PRO A 263 14.45 16.37 21.31
C PRO A 263 14.04 14.89 21.43
N LEU A 264 13.26 14.50 22.45
CA LEU A 264 12.72 13.14 22.56
C LEU A 264 11.80 12.80 21.39
N ASN A 265 10.91 13.72 21.01
CA ASN A 265 10.02 13.56 19.85
C ASN A 265 10.81 13.38 18.54
N ALA A 266 11.89 14.14 18.34
CA ALA A 266 12.72 14.02 17.15
C ALA A 266 13.47 12.68 17.11
N LEU A 267 14.10 12.28 18.22
CA LEU A 267 14.86 11.03 18.31
C LEU A 267 13.96 9.80 18.16
N ALA A 268 12.78 9.81 18.79
CA ALA A 268 11.81 8.72 18.69
C ALA A 268 11.25 8.52 17.27
N LEU A 269 11.28 9.56 16.43
CA LEU A 269 10.80 9.50 15.05
C LEU A 269 11.89 9.16 14.04
N MET A 270 13.19 9.21 14.37
CA MET A 270 14.25 8.91 13.40
C MET A 270 14.08 7.56 12.66
N PRO A 271 13.70 6.45 13.34
CA PRO A 271 13.57 5.15 12.67
C PRO A 271 12.48 5.05 11.62
N ILE A 272 11.52 5.98 11.59
CA ILE A 272 10.51 5.98 10.52
C ILE A 272 11.06 6.48 9.18
N ILE A 273 12.12 7.28 9.20
CA ILE A 273 12.72 7.88 8.00
C ILE A 273 13.71 6.91 7.36
N THR A 274 14.34 6.05 8.15
CA THR A 274 15.35 5.12 7.65
C THR A 274 14.74 3.81 7.18
N PRO A 275 15.16 3.28 6.01
CA PRO A 275 14.73 1.97 5.55
C PRO A 275 15.01 0.87 6.60
N PRO A 276 14.10 -0.10 6.80
CA PRO A 276 14.27 -1.17 7.80
C PRO A 276 15.57 -1.96 7.62
N PHE A 277 16.00 -2.18 6.37
CA PHE A 277 17.26 -2.87 6.07
C PHE A 277 18.50 -2.14 6.63
N VAL A 278 18.52 -0.80 6.63
CA VAL A 278 19.62 0.00 7.20
C VAL A 278 19.72 -0.21 8.70
N VAL A 279 18.58 -0.31 9.39
CA VAL A 279 18.51 -0.62 10.82
C VAL A 279 19.09 -2.01 11.08
N GLY A 280 18.68 -3.02 10.30
CA GLY A 280 19.21 -4.38 10.42
C GLY A 280 20.72 -4.46 10.23
N LEU A 281 21.26 -3.76 9.21
CA LEU A 281 22.71 -3.66 9.02
C LEU A 281 23.41 -2.93 10.17
N GLY A 282 22.88 -1.81 10.65
CA GLY A 282 23.44 -1.08 11.79
C GLY A 282 23.53 -1.95 13.05
N LEU A 283 22.51 -2.78 13.28
CA LEU A 283 22.52 -3.76 14.36
C LEU A 283 23.53 -4.89 14.15
N ILE A 284 23.77 -5.33 12.91
CA ILE A 284 24.86 -6.28 12.59
C ILE A 284 26.23 -5.69 12.90
N LEU A 285 26.45 -4.40 12.61
CA LEU A 285 27.72 -3.73 12.93
C LEU A 285 27.97 -3.68 14.45
N LEU A 286 26.91 -3.64 15.26
CA LEU A 286 27.01 -3.65 16.73
C LEU A 286 27.10 -5.06 17.32
N PHE A 287 26.18 -5.96 16.95
CA PHE A 287 25.97 -7.26 17.60
C PHE A 287 26.24 -8.48 16.72
N GLY A 288 26.56 -8.29 15.43
CA GLY A 288 26.94 -9.38 14.53
C GLY A 288 28.20 -10.10 14.99
N ARG A 289 28.60 -11.16 14.29
CA ARG A 289 29.79 -11.96 14.68
C ARG A 289 31.05 -11.10 14.83
N SER A 290 31.31 -10.22 13.87
CA SER A 290 32.40 -9.23 13.93
C SER A 290 31.93 -7.89 14.50
N GLY A 291 30.81 -7.86 15.22
CA GLY A 291 30.26 -6.63 15.81
C GLY A 291 31.09 -6.14 16.99
N LEU A 292 30.97 -4.84 17.29
CA LEU A 292 31.72 -4.20 18.37
C LEU A 292 31.49 -4.89 19.73
N VAL A 293 30.26 -5.31 20.02
CA VAL A 293 29.92 -5.95 21.30
C VAL A 293 30.60 -7.31 21.43
N ASN A 294 30.62 -8.12 20.37
CA ASN A 294 31.29 -9.42 20.40
C ASN A 294 32.81 -9.28 20.53
N GLN A 295 33.42 -8.32 19.82
CA GLN A 295 34.86 -8.04 19.97
C GLN A 295 35.19 -7.52 21.37
N ALA A 296 34.34 -6.66 21.94
CA ALA A 296 34.53 -6.16 23.29
C ALA A 296 34.39 -7.28 24.34
N LEU A 297 33.45 -8.22 24.15
CA LEU A 297 33.30 -9.39 25.01
C LEU A 297 34.49 -10.36 24.90
N GLU A 298 35.00 -10.55 23.68
CA GLU A 298 36.20 -11.36 23.45
C GLU A 298 37.43 -10.72 24.10
N TRP A 299 37.62 -9.41 23.93
CA TRP A 299 38.73 -8.68 24.53
C TRP A 299 38.67 -8.59 26.06
N ALA A 300 37.49 -8.30 26.62
CA ALA A 300 37.34 -8.07 28.06
C ALA A 300 37.15 -9.37 28.86
N PHE A 301 36.49 -10.38 28.29
CA PHE A 301 36.06 -11.59 29.00
C PHE A 301 36.53 -12.90 28.34
N GLY A 302 37.24 -12.85 27.22
CA GLY A 302 37.70 -14.05 26.50
C GLY A 302 36.56 -14.88 25.88
N ILE A 303 35.36 -14.30 25.73
CA ILE A 303 34.19 -15.01 25.20
C ILE A 303 34.30 -15.03 23.66
N PRO A 304 34.30 -16.20 23.00
CA PRO A 304 34.46 -16.29 21.55
C PRO A 304 33.27 -15.66 20.83
N ALA A 305 33.55 -14.96 19.72
CA ALA A 305 32.55 -14.32 18.88
C ALA A 305 31.59 -15.35 18.23
N THR A 306 30.36 -15.43 18.73
CA THR A 306 29.30 -16.31 18.21
C THR A 306 28.23 -15.54 17.42
N ARG A 307 27.35 -16.26 16.72
CA ARG A 307 26.24 -15.70 15.93
C ARG A 307 24.95 -15.53 16.75
N TRP A 308 25.05 -15.32 18.06
CA TRP A 308 23.92 -15.28 18.99
C TRP A 308 22.87 -14.21 18.65
N PHE A 309 23.27 -13.14 17.95
CA PHE A 309 22.37 -12.07 17.53
C PHE A 309 21.42 -12.48 16.39
N TYR A 310 21.82 -13.42 15.54
CA TYR A 310 20.98 -13.90 14.44
C TYR A 310 19.89 -14.83 14.96
N GLY A 311 18.71 -14.82 14.35
CA GLY A 311 17.54 -15.57 14.78
C GLY A 311 16.43 -14.67 15.34
N VAL A 312 15.58 -15.23 16.19
CA VAL A 312 14.41 -14.55 16.77
C VAL A 312 14.81 -13.22 17.42
N PHE A 313 15.89 -13.22 18.20
CA PHE A 313 16.29 -12.06 18.99
C PHE A 313 16.69 -10.86 18.11
N GLY A 314 17.57 -11.07 17.13
CA GLY A 314 17.99 -10.00 16.23
C GLY A 314 16.83 -9.46 15.39
N VAL A 315 15.97 -10.34 14.89
CA VAL A 315 14.77 -9.94 14.14
C VAL A 315 13.82 -9.14 15.02
N TRP A 316 13.51 -9.61 16.23
CA TRP A 316 12.65 -8.91 17.18
C TRP A 316 13.22 -7.55 17.57
N LEU A 317 14.53 -7.45 17.86
CA LEU A 317 15.15 -6.18 18.22
C LEU A 317 15.13 -5.17 17.05
N ALA A 318 15.39 -5.64 15.83
CA ALA A 318 15.30 -4.81 14.63
C ALA A 318 13.88 -4.31 14.37
N GLN A 319 12.87 -5.17 14.56
CA GLN A 319 11.47 -4.78 14.44
C GLN A 319 11.03 -3.81 15.53
N MET A 320 11.49 -4.01 16.77
CA MET A 320 11.29 -3.04 17.86
C MET A 320 11.83 -1.67 17.47
N PHE A 321 13.02 -1.62 16.88
CA PHE A 321 13.63 -0.38 16.38
C PHE A 321 12.82 0.25 15.24
N ALA A 322 12.42 -0.54 14.25
CA ALA A 322 11.70 -0.05 13.08
C ALA A 322 10.27 0.43 13.42
N PHE A 323 9.56 -0.24 14.33
CA PHE A 323 8.12 -0.06 14.52
C PHE A 323 7.72 0.68 15.80
N THR A 324 8.62 0.87 16.77
CA THR A 324 8.37 1.74 17.95
C THR A 324 7.95 3.17 17.57
N PRO A 325 8.53 3.84 16.55
CA PRO A 325 8.10 5.19 16.16
C PRO A 325 6.62 5.27 15.75
N ILE A 326 6.09 4.21 15.13
CA ILE A 326 4.70 4.14 14.69
C ILE A 326 3.78 4.10 15.92
N ALA A 327 4.08 3.22 16.87
CA ALA A 327 3.34 3.14 18.14
C ALA A 327 3.45 4.46 18.94
N PHE A 328 4.63 5.06 19.00
CA PHE A 328 4.85 6.37 19.61
C PHE A 328 3.99 7.46 18.96
N MET A 329 3.92 7.52 17.63
CA MET A 329 3.13 8.54 16.91
C MET A 329 1.64 8.41 17.23
N ILE A 330 1.10 7.18 17.23
CA ILE A 330 -0.29 6.90 17.60
C ILE A 330 -0.54 7.32 19.05
N MET A 331 0.32 6.86 19.97
CA MET A 331 0.14 7.12 21.40
C MET A 331 0.33 8.57 21.78
N ARG A 332 1.23 9.29 21.11
CA ARG A 332 1.41 10.74 21.28
C ARG A 332 0.11 11.49 20.96
N GLY A 333 -0.52 11.19 19.82
CA GLY A 333 -1.81 11.79 19.46
C GLY A 333 -2.91 11.47 20.48
N VAL A 334 -2.95 10.25 21.00
CA VAL A 334 -3.93 9.85 22.03
C VAL A 334 -3.66 10.56 23.36
N VAL A 335 -2.40 10.64 23.81
CA VAL A 335 -2.01 11.32 25.06
C VAL A 335 -2.30 12.83 24.99
N GLN A 336 -2.07 13.46 23.84
CA GLN A 336 -2.44 14.85 23.59
C GLN A 336 -3.96 15.06 23.54
N GLY A 337 -4.69 14.05 23.07
CA GLY A 337 -6.15 14.09 22.98
C GLY A 337 -6.86 13.93 24.33
N VAL A 338 -6.20 13.49 25.41
CA VAL A 338 -6.80 13.40 26.74
C VAL A 338 -6.97 14.81 27.33
N SER A 339 -8.23 15.22 27.50
CA SER A 339 -8.61 16.51 28.08
C SER A 339 -7.99 16.72 29.47
N PRO A 340 -7.20 17.80 29.68
CA PRO A 340 -6.70 18.17 31.00
C PRO A 340 -7.82 18.41 32.02
N SER A 341 -8.97 18.91 31.58
CA SER A 341 -10.14 19.17 32.44
C SER A 341 -10.63 17.92 33.19
N LEU A 342 -10.53 16.72 32.58
CA LEU A 342 -10.89 15.46 33.25
C LEU A 342 -9.92 15.11 34.39
N GLU A 343 -8.64 15.39 34.19
CA GLU A 343 -7.61 15.17 35.21
C GLU A 343 -7.75 16.18 36.35
N GLU A 344 -7.98 17.46 36.04
CA GLU A 344 -8.24 18.52 37.02
C GLU A 344 -9.52 18.26 37.85
N ALA A 345 -10.58 17.76 37.22
CA ALA A 345 -11.81 17.35 37.91
C ALA A 345 -11.55 16.24 38.95
N SER A 346 -10.71 15.26 38.60
CA SER A 346 -10.33 14.20 39.54
C SER A 346 -9.52 14.75 40.73
N GLN A 347 -8.65 15.74 40.50
CA GLN A 347 -7.88 16.40 41.57
C GLN A 347 -8.80 17.22 42.49
N THR A 348 -9.85 17.85 41.94
CA THR A 348 -10.89 18.54 42.74
C THR A 348 -11.63 17.57 43.68
N LEU A 349 -11.83 16.32 43.25
CA LEU A 349 -12.35 15.23 44.08
C LEU A 349 -11.30 14.62 45.04
N ARG A 350 -10.17 15.29 45.23
CA ARG A 350 -9.03 14.87 46.08
C ARG A 350 -8.35 13.57 45.65
N ALA A 351 -8.48 13.16 44.38
CA ALA A 351 -7.70 12.04 43.86
C ALA A 351 -6.21 12.42 43.78
N THR A 352 -5.32 11.52 44.20
CA THR A 352 -3.88 11.67 44.00
C THR A 352 -3.50 11.51 42.53
N ARG A 353 -2.33 12.02 42.11
CA ARG A 353 -1.86 11.86 40.71
C ARG A 353 -1.77 10.41 40.25
N VAL A 354 -1.46 9.49 41.17
CA VAL A 354 -1.44 8.04 40.89
C VAL A 354 -2.86 7.54 40.64
N GLN A 355 -3.82 7.92 41.49
CA GLN A 355 -5.23 7.57 41.28
C GLN A 355 -5.77 8.14 39.97
N THR A 356 -5.50 9.42 39.67
CA THR A 356 -5.87 10.06 38.39
C THR A 356 -5.28 9.30 37.21
N PHE A 357 -4.00 8.93 37.24
CA PHE A 357 -3.38 8.19 36.16
C PHE A 357 -4.05 6.83 35.93
N TRP A 358 -4.28 6.03 36.98
CA TRP A 358 -4.81 4.67 36.83
C TRP A 358 -6.32 4.62 36.55
N HIS A 359 -7.10 5.59 37.05
CA HIS A 359 -8.57 5.59 36.93
C HIS A 359 -9.09 6.50 35.82
N ILE A 360 -8.34 7.52 35.41
CA ILE A 360 -8.76 8.48 34.37
C ILE A 360 -7.85 8.35 33.15
N THR A 361 -6.56 8.67 33.27
CA THR A 361 -5.65 8.76 32.12
C THR A 361 -5.49 7.41 31.42
N LEU A 362 -5.04 6.35 32.11
CA LEU A 362 -4.77 5.05 31.51
C LEU A 362 -6.00 4.39 30.87
N PRO A 363 -7.20 4.39 31.48
CA PRO A 363 -8.42 3.90 30.84
C PRO A 363 -8.77 4.64 29.55
N LEU A 364 -8.57 5.96 29.51
CA LEU A 364 -8.76 6.77 28.29
C LEU A 364 -7.69 6.49 27.22
N LEU A 365 -6.50 6.00 27.61
CA LEU A 365 -5.46 5.56 26.67
C LEU A 365 -5.70 4.16 26.09
N LYS A 366 -6.50 3.29 26.73
CA LYS A 366 -6.73 1.89 26.30
C LYS A 366 -7.13 1.72 24.82
N PRO A 367 -8.04 2.53 24.23
CA PRO A 367 -8.36 2.41 22.81
C PRO A 367 -7.15 2.74 21.93
N GLY A 368 -6.35 3.71 22.34
CA GLY A 368 -5.09 4.06 21.69
C GLY A 368 -4.07 2.93 21.76
N LEU A 369 -3.93 2.30 22.93
CA LEU A 369 -3.04 1.15 23.13
C LEU A 369 -3.43 -0.03 22.24
N ALA A 370 -4.72 -0.36 22.17
CA ALA A 370 -5.22 -1.42 21.30
C ALA A 370 -4.97 -1.11 19.81
N ASN A 371 -5.10 0.17 19.41
CA ASN A 371 -4.80 0.60 18.05
C ASN A 371 -3.29 0.53 17.74
N ALA A 372 -2.43 1.00 18.64
CA ALA A 372 -0.97 0.92 18.50
C ALA A 372 -0.49 -0.55 18.44
N PHE A 373 -1.04 -1.42 19.28
CA PHE A 373 -0.77 -2.85 19.28
C PHE A 373 -1.14 -3.49 17.95
N LEU A 374 -2.34 -3.23 17.45
CA LEU A 374 -2.75 -3.79 16.15
C LEU A 374 -1.80 -3.36 15.04
N VAL A 375 -1.49 -2.07 14.96
CA VAL A 375 -0.63 -1.55 13.90
C VAL A 375 0.75 -2.19 13.99
N GLY A 376 1.34 -2.29 15.18
CA GLY A 376 2.62 -2.98 15.39
C GLY A 376 2.56 -4.47 15.01
N PHE A 377 1.44 -5.14 15.29
CA PHE A 377 1.23 -6.55 14.92
C PHE A 377 1.17 -6.75 13.41
N ILE A 378 0.41 -5.91 12.70
CA ILE A 378 0.29 -5.97 11.24
C ILE A 378 1.63 -5.66 10.57
N GLU A 379 2.34 -4.61 11.02
CA GLU A 379 3.66 -4.25 10.48
C GLU A 379 4.69 -5.37 10.70
N SER A 380 4.71 -6.00 11.89
CA SER A 380 5.61 -7.14 12.17
C SER A 380 5.32 -8.38 11.31
N MET A 381 4.05 -8.73 11.10
CA MET A 381 3.68 -9.84 10.21
C MET A 381 4.01 -9.55 8.74
N ALA A 382 3.90 -8.30 8.32
CA ALA A 382 4.19 -7.87 6.96
C ALA A 382 5.69 -7.63 6.70
N ASP A 383 6.50 -7.63 7.76
CA ASP A 383 7.93 -7.37 7.65
C ASP A 383 8.67 -8.53 6.99
N PHE A 384 9.39 -8.21 5.94
CA PHE A 384 10.27 -9.12 5.20
C PHE A 384 11.73 -8.75 5.40
N GLY A 385 12.04 -7.45 5.50
CA GLY A 385 13.40 -6.92 5.47
C GLY A 385 14.21 -7.34 6.69
N ASN A 386 13.69 -7.22 7.91
CA ASN A 386 14.49 -7.63 9.08
C ASN A 386 14.67 -9.16 9.14
N PRO A 387 13.65 -9.99 8.92
CA PRO A 387 13.80 -11.44 8.92
C PRO A 387 14.78 -11.99 7.87
N ILE A 388 14.80 -11.45 6.64
CA ILE A 388 15.70 -11.98 5.60
C ILE A 388 17.18 -11.73 5.91
N ILE A 389 17.50 -10.62 6.58
CA ILE A 389 18.89 -10.26 6.92
C ILE A 389 19.34 -10.92 8.23
N LEU A 390 18.47 -10.88 9.25
CA LEU A 390 18.82 -11.23 10.63
C LEU A 390 18.31 -12.60 11.05
N GLY A 391 17.39 -13.21 10.31
CA GLY A 391 16.74 -14.46 10.68
C GLY A 391 17.71 -15.63 10.76
N GLY A 392 18.75 -15.67 9.91
CA GLY A 392 19.68 -16.80 9.87
C GLY A 392 18.92 -18.09 9.53
N GLN A 393 18.75 -18.98 10.51
CA GLN A 393 17.92 -20.18 10.34
C GLN A 393 16.44 -19.96 10.76
N PHE A 394 16.10 -18.86 11.42
CA PHE A 394 14.74 -18.53 11.80
C PHE A 394 13.99 -17.94 10.60
N SER A 395 12.96 -18.65 10.13
CA SER A 395 12.09 -18.20 9.04
C SER A 395 10.68 -17.84 9.53
N VAL A 396 10.11 -16.85 8.83
CA VAL A 396 8.74 -16.35 9.00
C VAL A 396 7.98 -16.46 7.67
N LEU A 397 6.66 -16.32 7.72
CA LEU A 397 5.79 -16.51 6.55
C LEU A 397 6.20 -15.57 5.40
N SER A 398 6.55 -14.32 5.70
CA SER A 398 7.00 -13.34 4.69
C SER A 398 8.25 -13.81 3.93
N THR A 399 9.24 -14.38 4.63
CA THR A 399 10.47 -14.91 4.00
C THR A 399 10.22 -16.19 3.21
N GLU A 400 9.35 -17.07 3.69
CA GLU A 400 9.02 -18.32 2.99
C GLU A 400 8.17 -18.06 1.74
N ILE A 401 7.26 -17.09 1.79
CA ILE A 401 6.52 -16.61 0.60
C ILE A 401 7.50 -16.12 -0.48
N PHE A 402 8.52 -15.35 -0.09
CA PHE A 402 9.55 -14.87 -1.01
C PHE A 402 10.36 -16.02 -1.62
N PHE A 403 10.86 -16.95 -0.80
CA PHE A 403 11.64 -18.09 -1.28
C PHE A 403 10.82 -19.11 -2.06
N ALA A 404 9.50 -19.19 -1.86
CA ALA A 404 8.63 -20.01 -2.70
C ALA A 404 8.61 -19.51 -4.16
N ILE A 405 8.78 -18.20 -4.39
CA ILE A 405 8.79 -17.62 -5.74
C ILE A 405 10.20 -17.52 -6.31
N VAL A 406 11.16 -17.03 -5.53
CA VAL A 406 12.52 -16.70 -5.99
C VAL A 406 13.51 -17.83 -5.72
N GLY A 407 13.13 -18.85 -4.94
CA GLY A 407 13.98 -19.98 -4.59
C GLY A 407 14.06 -21.05 -5.69
N ALA A 408 14.76 -22.14 -5.37
CA ALA A 408 15.15 -23.17 -6.34
C ALA A 408 13.98 -23.92 -7.03
N ALA A 409 12.80 -23.94 -6.41
CA ALA A 409 11.66 -24.70 -6.91
C ALA A 409 10.62 -23.88 -7.68
N ILE A 410 10.66 -22.53 -7.58
CA ILE A 410 9.65 -21.59 -8.14
C ILE A 410 8.23 -22.20 -8.08
N ASP A 411 7.64 -22.25 -6.89
CA ASP A 411 6.30 -22.80 -6.64
C ASP A 411 5.30 -21.67 -6.30
N PRO A 412 4.64 -21.09 -7.33
CA PRO A 412 3.54 -20.15 -7.18
C PRO A 412 2.41 -20.64 -6.26
N GLY A 413 2.13 -21.95 -6.27
CA GLY A 413 1.06 -22.55 -5.50
C GLY A 413 1.37 -22.55 -4.01
N MET A 414 2.61 -22.88 -3.64
CA MET A 414 3.09 -22.76 -2.26
C MET A 414 3.13 -21.30 -1.79
N ALA A 415 3.61 -20.38 -2.63
CA ALA A 415 3.62 -18.95 -2.30
C ALA A 415 2.20 -18.42 -2.04
N ALA A 416 1.24 -18.84 -2.87
CA ALA A 416 -0.18 -18.53 -2.71
C ALA A 416 -0.79 -19.14 -1.44
N ALA A 417 -0.46 -20.40 -1.13
CA ALA A 417 -0.94 -21.07 0.07
C ALA A 417 -0.43 -20.40 1.36
N LEU A 418 0.87 -20.06 1.41
CA LEU A 418 1.45 -19.30 2.53
C LEU A 418 0.87 -17.88 2.63
N SER A 419 0.62 -17.24 1.48
CA SER A 419 -0.04 -15.93 1.42
C SER A 419 -1.47 -15.98 1.95
N LEU A 420 -2.20 -17.08 1.72
CA LEU A 420 -3.53 -17.31 2.28
C LEU A 420 -3.46 -17.40 3.80
N VAL A 421 -2.52 -18.18 4.36
CA VAL A 421 -2.34 -18.29 5.83
C VAL A 421 -2.04 -16.91 6.44
N LEU A 422 -1.10 -16.16 5.86
CA LEU A 422 -0.73 -14.84 6.37
C LEU A 422 -1.91 -13.83 6.26
N THR A 423 -2.67 -13.89 5.17
CA THR A 423 -3.87 -13.05 4.98
C THR A 423 -4.95 -13.38 6.00
N VAL A 424 -5.17 -14.67 6.31
CA VAL A 424 -6.12 -15.09 7.35
C VAL A 424 -5.70 -14.56 8.72
N PHE A 425 -4.42 -14.64 9.09
CA PHE A 425 -3.94 -14.05 10.35
C PHE A 425 -4.15 -12.53 10.39
N ALA A 426 -3.83 -11.82 9.31
CA ALA A 426 -4.03 -10.36 9.25
C ALA A 426 -5.51 -9.97 9.34
N LEU A 427 -6.40 -10.65 8.61
CA LEU A 427 -7.84 -10.42 8.65
C LEU A 427 -8.44 -10.77 10.02
N ALA A 428 -8.01 -11.87 10.65
CA ALA A 428 -8.51 -12.28 11.96
C ALA A 428 -8.23 -11.21 13.02
N VAL A 429 -7.02 -10.66 13.06
CA VAL A 429 -6.67 -9.62 14.03
C VAL A 429 -7.32 -8.28 13.68
N PHE A 430 -7.47 -7.95 12.40
CA PHE A 430 -8.24 -6.77 11.97
C PHE A 430 -9.71 -6.85 12.42
N VAL A 431 -10.38 -7.98 12.20
CA VAL A 431 -11.77 -8.20 12.64
C VAL A 431 -11.87 -8.16 14.16
N LEU A 432 -10.95 -8.81 14.87
CA LEU A 432 -10.90 -8.80 16.33
C LEU A 432 -10.75 -7.37 16.87
N GLN A 433 -9.88 -6.55 16.27
CA GLN A 433 -9.75 -5.13 16.63
C GLN A 433 -11.05 -4.36 16.41
N GLN A 434 -11.69 -4.53 15.25
CA GLN A 434 -12.92 -3.81 14.93
C GLN A 434 -14.06 -4.18 15.89
N GLN A 435 -14.09 -5.42 16.37
CA GLN A 435 -15.04 -5.87 17.38
C GLN A 435 -14.72 -5.31 18.78
N VAL A 436 -13.45 -5.35 19.20
CA VAL A 436 -13.02 -4.84 20.52
C VAL A 436 -13.19 -3.31 20.63
N LEU A 437 -13.02 -2.57 19.53
CA LEU A 437 -13.12 -1.10 19.52
C LEU A 437 -14.52 -0.57 19.21
N ARG A 438 -15.49 -1.43 18.88
CA ARG A 438 -16.84 -1.04 18.41
C ARG A 438 -17.68 -0.24 19.42
N GLY A 439 -17.23 -0.12 20.68
CA GLY A 439 -17.84 0.72 21.72
C GLY A 439 -16.88 1.71 22.40
N ALA A 440 -15.62 1.80 21.97
CA ALA A 440 -14.56 2.54 22.65
C ALA A 440 -14.39 3.99 22.13
N GLN A 441 -15.48 4.64 21.69
CA GLN A 441 -15.47 6.05 21.30
C GLN A 441 -15.49 6.94 22.54
N PHE A 442 -14.33 7.13 23.16
CA PHE A 442 -14.14 8.19 24.14
C PHE A 442 -13.95 9.49 23.36
N THR A 443 -15.01 10.26 23.17
CA THR A 443 -14.91 11.63 22.66
C THR A 443 -14.20 12.47 23.72
N THR A 444 -12.87 12.54 23.65
CA THR A 444 -12.05 13.26 24.64
C THR A 444 -11.90 14.74 24.30
N VAL A 445 -12.11 15.13 23.03
CA VAL A 445 -12.11 16.53 22.59
C VAL A 445 -13.52 16.92 22.18
N SER A 446 -14.19 17.69 23.03
CA SER A 446 -15.46 18.35 22.71
C SER A 446 -15.20 19.57 21.83
N GLY A 447 -16.19 20.03 21.05
CA GLY A 447 -16.09 21.28 20.27
C GLY A 447 -15.94 22.55 21.13
N LYS A 448 -15.93 22.43 22.46
CA LYS A 448 -15.57 23.50 23.40
C LYS A 448 -14.06 23.44 23.63
N GLY A 449 -13.37 24.56 23.41
CA GLY A 449 -11.93 24.67 23.66
C GLY A 449 -11.58 24.24 25.07
N ASP A 450 -10.60 23.35 25.17
CA ASP A 450 -10.06 22.86 26.44
C ASP A 450 -8.91 23.77 26.87
N ALA A 451 -9.05 24.42 28.03
CA ALA A 451 -8.12 25.45 28.51
C ALA A 451 -7.25 24.97 29.69
N GLY A 452 -7.38 23.71 30.12
CA GLY A 452 -6.63 23.17 31.25
C GLY A 452 -5.16 22.90 30.93
N VAL A 453 -4.32 22.87 31.96
CA VAL A 453 -2.89 22.53 31.83
C VAL A 453 -2.75 21.03 32.07
N PRO A 454 -2.14 20.25 31.15
CA PRO A 454 -2.01 18.81 31.33
C PRO A 454 -1.30 18.47 32.64
N LEU A 455 -1.86 17.54 33.43
CA LEU A 455 -1.29 17.16 34.72
C LEU A 455 0.04 16.42 34.51
N ASN A 456 1.07 16.82 35.26
CA ASN A 456 2.35 16.12 35.25
C ASN A 456 2.20 14.70 35.78
N LEU A 457 2.92 13.74 35.18
CA LEU A 457 2.91 12.34 35.59
C LEU A 457 3.30 12.16 37.07
N PRO A 458 2.73 11.15 37.75
CA PRO A 458 3.23 10.73 39.06
C PRO A 458 4.69 10.26 38.95
N SER A 459 5.49 10.51 39.99
CA SER A 459 6.93 10.21 40.02
C SER A 459 7.26 8.75 39.72
N VAL A 460 6.43 7.81 40.19
CA VAL A 460 6.60 6.37 39.93
C VAL A 460 6.53 6.07 38.43
N VAL A 461 5.49 6.55 37.74
CA VAL A 461 5.32 6.33 36.30
C VAL A 461 6.43 7.03 35.51
N LEU A 462 6.79 8.25 35.92
CA LEU A 462 7.88 8.99 35.28
C LEU A 462 9.23 8.27 35.41
N ASN A 463 9.51 7.67 36.56
CA ASN A 463 10.73 6.90 36.76
C ASN A 463 10.75 5.62 35.91
N VAL A 464 9.60 4.94 35.75
CA VAL A 464 9.47 3.79 34.82
C VAL A 464 9.71 4.24 33.38
N CYS A 465 9.08 5.35 32.95
CA CYS A 465 9.32 5.93 31.63
C CYS A 465 10.80 6.21 31.40
N ARG A 466 11.48 6.86 32.34
CA ARG A 466 12.92 7.15 32.24
C ARG A 466 13.78 5.89 32.27
N GLY A 467 13.45 4.92 33.11
CA GLY A 467 14.21 3.68 33.29
C GLY A 467 14.14 2.73 32.11
N VAL A 468 13.03 2.72 31.36
CA VAL A 468 12.85 1.83 30.20
C VAL A 468 13.06 2.59 28.87
N ALA A 469 12.38 3.72 28.68
CA ALA A 469 12.46 4.47 27.42
C ALA A 469 13.76 5.26 27.28
N GLY A 470 14.37 5.69 28.39
CA GLY A 470 15.66 6.40 28.38
C GLY A 470 16.79 5.56 27.76
N PRO A 471 17.09 4.36 28.29
CA PRO A 471 18.08 3.46 27.69
C PRO A 471 17.76 3.09 26.26
N TRP A 472 16.49 2.88 25.91
CA TRP A 472 16.11 2.60 24.54
C TRP A 472 16.44 3.75 23.59
N LEU A 473 16.10 5.00 23.94
CA LEU A 473 16.41 6.15 23.10
C LEU A 473 17.91 6.40 23.00
N ALA A 474 18.65 6.18 24.09
CA ALA A 474 20.12 6.21 24.06
C ALA A 474 20.67 5.13 23.12
N PHE A 475 20.13 3.91 23.19
CA PHE A 475 20.45 2.83 22.27
C PHE A 475 20.11 3.17 20.82
N THR A 476 18.97 3.83 20.57
CA THR A 476 18.60 4.33 19.24
C THR A 476 19.66 5.30 18.71
N LEU A 477 20.06 6.28 19.51
CA LEU A 477 21.10 7.22 19.14
C LEU A 477 22.42 6.52 18.83
N VAL A 478 22.82 5.55 19.67
CA VAL A 478 24.01 4.71 19.48
C VAL A 478 23.96 4.01 18.11
N VAL A 479 22.88 3.29 17.80
CA VAL A 479 22.73 2.59 16.51
C VAL A 479 22.89 3.54 15.33
N TYR A 480 22.33 4.74 15.40
CA TYR A 480 22.47 5.75 14.34
C TYR A 480 23.88 6.30 14.21
N VAL A 481 24.52 6.64 15.33
CA VAL A 481 25.91 7.10 15.33
C VAL A 481 26.82 6.03 14.72
N PHE A 482 26.62 4.77 15.06
CA PHE A 482 27.38 3.65 14.53
C PHE A 482 27.09 3.37 13.05
N ALA A 483 25.83 3.41 12.63
CA ALA A 483 25.46 3.27 11.22
C ALA A 483 26.09 4.39 10.36
N PHE A 484 26.09 5.62 10.88
CA PHE A 484 26.73 6.76 10.20
C PHE A 484 28.26 6.62 10.17
N ALA A 485 28.89 6.29 11.30
CA ALA A 485 30.34 6.09 11.40
C ALA A 485 30.83 4.95 10.49
N GLY A 486 30.04 3.90 10.30
CA GLY A 486 30.34 2.78 9.41
C GLY A 486 30.60 3.19 7.96
N GLY A 487 30.00 4.29 7.49
CA GLY A 487 30.26 4.83 6.14
C GLY A 487 31.65 5.43 5.94
N PHE A 488 32.38 5.70 7.02
CA PHE A 488 33.71 6.33 6.99
C PHE A 488 34.85 5.36 7.35
N VAL A 489 34.56 4.07 7.48
CA VAL A 489 35.51 3.05 7.92
C VAL A 489 35.76 2.03 6.80
N GLN A 490 37.02 1.59 6.59
CA GLN A 490 37.35 0.64 5.53
C GLN A 490 36.58 -0.67 5.62
N THR A 491 36.82 -1.46 6.67
CA THR A 491 36.14 -2.74 6.88
C THR A 491 35.74 -2.89 8.33
N TRP A 492 34.45 -2.69 8.60
CA TRP A 492 33.95 -2.75 9.96
C TRP A 492 34.27 -4.09 10.63
N GLY A 493 34.79 -4.04 11.85
CA GLY A 493 35.17 -5.22 12.62
C GLY A 493 36.49 -5.88 12.21
N ARG A 494 37.26 -5.24 11.33
CA ARG A 494 38.61 -5.67 10.98
C ARG A 494 39.58 -4.49 10.87
N ASP A 495 39.23 -3.49 10.07
CA ASP A 495 40.04 -2.30 9.85
C ASP A 495 39.19 -1.03 10.04
N TYR A 496 39.46 -0.33 11.14
CA TYR A 496 38.80 0.91 11.54
C TYR A 496 39.42 2.17 10.91
N THR A 497 40.34 2.04 9.94
CA THR A 497 40.94 3.19 9.25
C THR A 497 39.89 4.03 8.51
N PHE A 498 40.05 5.35 8.62
CA PHE A 498 39.17 6.31 7.96
C PHE A 498 39.29 6.18 6.43
N THR A 499 38.17 6.11 5.73
CA THR A 499 38.13 6.05 4.27
C THR A 499 36.95 6.83 3.69
N LEU A 500 37.17 7.41 2.50
CA LEU A 500 36.12 7.97 1.64
C LEU A 500 35.92 7.13 0.38
N ASN A 501 36.57 5.96 0.29
CA ASN A 501 36.50 5.11 -0.89
C ASN A 501 35.07 4.64 -1.16
N HIS A 502 34.29 4.33 -0.12
CA HIS A 502 32.89 3.94 -0.26
C HIS A 502 32.07 4.99 -1.03
N PHE A 503 32.25 6.27 -0.71
CA PHE A 503 31.57 7.38 -1.40
C PHE A 503 32.07 7.55 -2.83
N LYS A 504 33.37 7.38 -3.07
CA LYS A 504 33.95 7.41 -4.43
C LYS A 504 33.37 6.28 -5.28
N THR A 505 33.34 5.04 -4.80
CA THR A 505 32.76 3.91 -5.55
C THR A 505 31.25 4.02 -5.72
N ALA A 506 30.55 4.56 -4.72
CA ALA A 506 29.09 4.70 -4.77
C ALA A 506 28.64 5.81 -5.72
N PHE A 507 29.31 6.96 -5.69
CA PHE A 507 28.93 8.17 -6.42
C PHE A 507 30.00 8.62 -7.43
N ASP A 508 30.71 7.66 -8.03
CA ASP A 508 31.73 7.97 -9.04
C ASP A 508 31.11 8.64 -10.27
N VAL A 509 31.86 9.56 -10.87
CA VAL A 509 31.50 10.21 -12.13
C VAL A 509 32.74 10.17 -13.02
N GLN A 510 32.65 9.40 -14.09
CA GLN A 510 33.74 9.19 -15.03
C GLN A 510 33.46 9.93 -16.33
N TRP A 511 34.52 10.30 -17.04
CA TRP A 511 34.41 10.81 -18.39
C TRP A 511 34.53 9.63 -19.37
N GLY A 512 33.44 9.29 -20.06
CA GLY A 512 33.39 8.24 -21.08
C GLY A 512 33.38 8.80 -22.50
N ASP A 513 33.36 7.90 -23.49
CA ASP A 513 33.44 8.24 -24.92
C ASP A 513 32.31 9.20 -25.41
N PHE A 514 31.20 9.29 -24.67
CA PHE A 514 30.05 10.15 -24.98
C PHE A 514 29.77 11.23 -23.91
N GLY A 515 30.75 11.56 -23.06
CA GLY A 515 30.64 12.62 -22.05
C GLY A 515 30.63 12.11 -20.60
N TRP A 516 30.01 12.87 -19.68
CA TRP A 516 29.92 12.50 -18.26
C TRP A 516 29.04 11.26 -18.06
N VAL A 517 29.61 10.21 -17.48
CA VAL A 517 28.95 8.95 -17.15
C VAL A 517 28.90 8.78 -15.64
N TRP A 518 27.69 8.59 -15.11
CA TRP A 518 27.44 8.26 -13.71
C TRP A 518 27.84 6.80 -13.42
N ALA A 519 29.15 6.55 -13.28
CA ALA A 519 29.71 5.21 -13.16
C ALA A 519 29.54 4.57 -11.76
N GLY A 520 29.26 5.38 -10.74
CA GLY A 520 29.06 4.91 -9.37
C GLY A 520 27.88 3.95 -9.22
N THR A 521 28.05 2.92 -8.38
CA THR A 521 27.05 1.86 -8.20
C THR A 521 25.73 2.33 -7.58
N ALA A 522 25.72 3.47 -6.89
CA ALA A 522 24.55 3.99 -6.18
C ALA A 522 23.66 4.92 -7.03
N TRP A 523 24.17 5.48 -8.13
CA TRP A 523 23.41 6.45 -8.95
C TRP A 523 22.13 5.84 -9.51
N HIS A 524 22.21 4.64 -10.08
CA HIS A 524 21.04 3.95 -10.64
C HIS A 524 19.98 3.65 -9.58
N SER A 525 20.38 3.15 -8.41
CA SER A 525 19.45 2.91 -7.30
C SER A 525 18.80 4.20 -6.80
N LEU A 526 19.57 5.29 -6.67
CA LEU A 526 19.05 6.59 -6.23
C LEU A 526 18.01 7.13 -7.21
N PHE A 527 18.33 7.17 -8.52
CA PHE A 527 17.41 7.69 -9.53
C PHE A 527 16.19 6.80 -9.73
N ASN A 528 16.34 5.48 -9.65
CA ASN A 528 15.20 4.55 -9.76
C ASN A 528 14.25 4.73 -8.58
N THR A 529 14.75 4.72 -7.34
CA THR A 529 13.89 4.89 -6.15
C THR A 529 13.23 6.28 -6.13
N LEU A 530 13.96 7.33 -6.52
CA LEU A 530 13.42 8.69 -6.60
C LEU A 530 12.33 8.82 -7.66
N SER A 531 12.58 8.31 -8.87
CA SER A 531 11.62 8.40 -9.99
C SER A 531 10.33 7.61 -9.71
N LEU A 532 10.46 6.36 -9.24
CA LEU A 532 9.29 5.53 -8.89
C LEU A 532 8.45 6.16 -7.78
N SER A 533 9.10 6.69 -6.73
CA SER A 533 8.40 7.35 -5.61
C SER A 533 7.74 8.67 -6.03
N ALA A 534 8.42 9.46 -6.87
CA ALA A 534 7.89 10.72 -7.39
C ALA A 534 6.69 10.52 -8.32
N MET A 535 6.64 9.39 -9.06
CA MET A 535 5.50 9.01 -9.88
C MET A 535 4.33 8.50 -9.03
N ALA A 536 4.60 7.66 -8.03
CA ALA A 536 3.54 7.04 -7.22
C ALA A 536 2.84 8.02 -6.27
N ALA A 537 3.60 8.89 -5.59
CA ALA A 537 3.07 9.69 -4.48
C ALA A 537 1.95 10.67 -4.87
N PRO A 538 2.02 11.43 -5.97
CA PRO A 538 0.94 12.33 -6.39
C PRO A 538 -0.33 11.56 -6.77
N VAL A 539 -0.20 10.43 -7.46
CA VAL A 539 -1.33 9.61 -7.89
C VAL A 539 -1.99 8.96 -6.68
N CYS A 540 -1.20 8.43 -5.74
CA CYS A 540 -1.68 7.88 -4.48
C CYS A 540 -2.45 8.93 -3.65
N SER A 541 -1.88 10.12 -3.49
CA SER A 541 -2.49 11.21 -2.71
C SER A 541 -3.79 11.71 -3.37
N GLY A 542 -3.77 11.92 -4.68
CA GLY A 542 -4.94 12.35 -5.45
C GLY A 542 -6.07 11.32 -5.44
N LEU A 543 -5.77 10.04 -5.70
CA LEU A 543 -6.75 8.95 -5.68
C LEU A 543 -7.30 8.73 -4.26
N GLY A 544 -6.43 8.76 -3.24
CA GLY A 544 -6.83 8.64 -1.84
C GLY A 544 -7.77 9.76 -1.40
N LEU A 545 -7.49 11.01 -1.79
CA LEU A 545 -8.35 12.15 -1.50
C LEU A 545 -9.68 12.08 -2.26
N LEU A 546 -9.67 11.63 -3.52
CA LEU A 546 -10.88 11.43 -4.31
C LEU A 546 -11.80 10.38 -3.69
N ILE A 547 -11.25 9.22 -3.29
CA ILE A 547 -11.99 8.17 -2.59
C ILE A 547 -12.50 8.69 -1.24
N ALA A 548 -11.68 9.43 -0.49
CA ALA A 548 -12.10 10.03 0.76
C ALA A 548 -13.27 11.01 0.58
N TRP A 549 -13.24 11.83 -0.47
CA TRP A 549 -14.33 12.74 -0.82
C TRP A 549 -15.61 11.99 -1.14
N LEU A 550 -15.53 10.93 -1.96
CA LEU A 550 -16.67 10.07 -2.28
C LEU A 550 -17.25 9.43 -1.00
N LEU A 551 -16.40 8.92 -0.11
CA LEU A 551 -16.84 8.32 1.14
C LEU A 551 -17.42 9.34 2.14
N ALA A 552 -16.91 10.57 2.19
CA ALA A 552 -17.35 11.56 3.16
C ALA A 552 -18.57 12.39 2.69
N ARG A 553 -18.62 12.76 1.41
CA ARG A 553 -19.56 13.76 0.89
C ARG A 553 -20.68 13.21 0.02
N THR A 554 -20.50 12.02 -0.58
CA THR A 554 -21.49 11.44 -1.49
C THR A 554 -22.18 10.23 -0.86
N ASP A 555 -23.39 9.96 -1.35
CA ASP A 555 -24.19 8.82 -0.96
C ASP A 555 -24.58 8.05 -2.22
N PHE A 556 -24.16 6.79 -2.29
CA PHE A 556 -24.36 5.93 -3.45
C PHE A 556 -24.52 4.47 -3.01
N LYS A 557 -25.21 3.68 -3.84
CA LYS A 557 -25.45 2.26 -3.58
C LYS A 557 -24.12 1.51 -3.58
N GLY A 558 -23.87 0.70 -2.55
CA GLY A 558 -22.62 -0.07 -2.42
C GLY A 558 -21.46 0.67 -1.76
N LYS A 559 -21.69 1.85 -1.18
CA LYS A 559 -20.67 2.65 -0.46
C LYS A 559 -19.87 1.85 0.57
N ASN A 560 -20.50 0.98 1.34
CA ASN A 560 -19.81 0.13 2.33
C ASN A 560 -18.86 -0.88 1.69
N ALA A 561 -19.26 -1.48 0.56
CA ALA A 561 -18.42 -2.42 -0.18
C ALA A 561 -17.24 -1.68 -0.84
N PHE A 562 -17.47 -0.47 -1.34
CA PHE A 562 -16.43 0.41 -1.87
C PHE A 562 -15.42 0.83 -0.80
N GLU A 563 -15.89 1.22 0.39
CA GLU A 563 -15.02 1.51 1.54
C GLU A 563 -14.20 0.29 1.95
N PHE A 564 -14.83 -0.88 2.05
CA PHE A 564 -14.14 -2.13 2.37
C PHE A 564 -13.06 -2.47 1.34
N ALA A 565 -13.36 -2.36 0.03
CA ALA A 565 -12.39 -2.61 -1.03
C ALA A 565 -11.21 -1.63 -0.99
N ALA A 566 -11.46 -0.35 -0.71
CA ALA A 566 -10.41 0.67 -0.57
C ALA A 566 -9.51 0.44 0.66
N LEU A 567 -10.04 -0.18 1.72
CA LEU A 567 -9.30 -0.50 2.94
C LEU A 567 -8.66 -1.90 2.91
N LEU A 568 -9.04 -2.76 1.97
CA LEU A 568 -8.56 -4.14 1.89
C LEU A 568 -7.03 -4.22 1.73
N THR A 569 -6.41 -3.31 0.99
CA THR A 569 -4.94 -3.26 0.81
C THR A 569 -4.18 -2.94 2.09
N PHE A 570 -4.84 -2.38 3.11
CA PHE A 570 -4.24 -2.17 4.43
C PHE A 570 -4.13 -3.49 5.20
N ALA A 571 -5.14 -4.36 5.06
CA ALA A 571 -5.17 -5.64 5.76
C ALA A 571 -4.22 -6.67 5.13
N ILE A 572 -3.99 -6.58 3.83
CA ILE A 572 -3.15 -7.55 3.11
C ILE A 572 -1.67 -7.16 3.27
N PRO A 573 -0.78 -8.06 3.72
CA PRO A 573 0.65 -7.78 3.83
C PRO A 573 1.31 -7.42 2.49
N GLY A 574 2.38 -6.62 2.54
CA GLY A 574 3.08 -6.17 1.33
C GLY A 574 3.70 -7.32 0.52
N THR A 575 4.20 -8.37 1.19
CA THR A 575 4.71 -9.57 0.53
C THR A 575 3.62 -10.30 -0.25
N VAL A 576 2.43 -10.47 0.35
CA VAL A 576 1.26 -11.07 -0.31
C VAL A 576 0.83 -10.22 -1.50
N LEU A 577 0.81 -8.89 -1.35
CA LEU A 577 0.50 -7.99 -2.46
C LEU A 577 1.50 -8.16 -3.62
N GLY A 578 2.81 -8.23 -3.32
CA GLY A 578 3.86 -8.45 -4.31
C GLY A 578 3.69 -9.75 -5.08
N VAL A 579 3.47 -10.87 -4.37
CA VAL A 579 3.15 -12.17 -4.98
C VAL A 579 1.91 -12.06 -5.86
N SER A 580 0.85 -11.45 -5.33
CA SER A 580 -0.42 -11.32 -6.03
C SER A 580 -0.28 -10.55 -7.35
N TYR A 581 0.57 -9.53 -7.40
CA TYR A 581 0.83 -8.75 -8.62
C TYR A 581 1.65 -9.54 -9.64
N ILE A 582 2.68 -10.27 -9.21
CA ILE A 582 3.44 -11.15 -10.11
C ILE A 582 2.50 -12.20 -10.71
N LEU A 583 1.68 -12.84 -9.89
CA LEU A 583 0.76 -13.87 -10.33
C LEU A 583 -0.31 -13.32 -11.29
N ALA A 584 -0.84 -12.12 -11.02
CA ALA A 584 -1.93 -11.54 -11.77
C ALA A 584 -1.50 -10.81 -13.04
N PHE A 585 -0.29 -10.24 -13.07
CA PHE A 585 0.16 -9.37 -14.17
C PHE A 585 1.39 -9.92 -14.92
N ASN A 586 1.64 -11.22 -14.84
CA ASN A 586 2.67 -11.90 -15.64
C ASN A 586 2.11 -12.59 -16.89
N VAL A 587 0.79 -12.59 -17.08
CA VAL A 587 0.09 -13.29 -18.17
C VAL A 587 -0.95 -12.32 -18.77
N PRO A 588 -1.33 -12.43 -20.07
CA PRO A 588 -2.39 -11.63 -20.66
C PRO A 588 -3.70 -11.78 -19.87
N PRO A 589 -4.58 -10.77 -19.85
CA PRO A 589 -4.61 -9.60 -20.72
C PRO A 589 -3.83 -8.38 -20.23
N VAL A 590 -3.33 -8.37 -18.98
CA VAL A 590 -2.65 -7.21 -18.39
C VAL A 590 -1.26 -7.66 -17.96
N GLU A 591 -0.31 -7.64 -18.89
CA GLU A 591 1.09 -7.99 -18.62
C GLU A 591 1.87 -6.74 -18.24
N LEU A 592 2.19 -6.63 -16.96
CA LEU A 592 2.96 -5.51 -16.44
C LEU A 592 4.32 -5.96 -15.90
N THR A 593 4.49 -7.26 -15.63
CA THR A 593 5.72 -7.85 -15.08
C THR A 593 6.92 -7.51 -15.97
N GLY A 594 8.06 -7.20 -15.33
CA GLY A 594 9.26 -6.71 -16.02
C GLY A 594 9.33 -5.19 -16.23
N THR A 595 8.28 -4.44 -15.82
CA THR A 595 8.24 -2.97 -15.95
C THR A 595 8.27 -2.27 -14.58
N GLY A 596 8.83 -1.06 -14.54
CA GLY A 596 8.74 -0.20 -13.34
C GLY A 596 7.31 0.23 -12.99
N LEU A 597 6.37 0.13 -13.95
CA LEU A 597 4.97 0.52 -13.76
C LEU A 597 4.25 -0.38 -12.75
N VAL A 598 4.58 -1.68 -12.68
CA VAL A 598 4.09 -2.60 -11.63
C VAL A 598 4.43 -2.07 -10.26
N ILE A 599 5.67 -1.62 -10.08
CA ILE A 599 6.16 -1.12 -8.79
C ILE A 599 5.44 0.17 -8.41
N VAL A 600 5.27 1.09 -9.36
CA VAL A 600 4.50 2.34 -9.16
C VAL A 600 3.05 2.03 -8.74
N LEU A 601 2.38 1.10 -9.43
CA LEU A 601 1.02 0.69 -9.07
C LEU A 601 0.95 0.02 -7.70
N CYS A 602 1.87 -0.89 -7.40
CA CYS A 602 2.01 -1.49 -6.07
C CYS A 602 2.08 -0.40 -5.00
N PHE A 603 2.95 0.61 -5.18
CA PHE A 603 3.08 1.72 -4.24
C PHE A 603 1.79 2.54 -4.10
N ILE A 604 1.11 2.84 -5.21
CA ILE A 604 -0.17 3.58 -5.20
C ILE A 604 -1.20 2.84 -4.36
N PHE A 605 -1.49 1.58 -4.68
CA PHE A 605 -2.58 0.84 -4.03
C PHE A 605 -2.23 0.35 -2.63
N ARG A 606 -0.94 0.08 -2.35
CA ARG A 606 -0.46 -0.26 -1.00
C ARG A 606 -0.62 0.91 -0.03
N ASN A 607 -0.28 2.13 -0.47
CA ASN A 607 -0.33 3.31 0.39
C ASN A 607 -1.68 4.07 0.33
N LEU A 608 -2.59 3.66 -0.57
CA LEU A 608 -3.92 4.26 -0.76
C LEU A 608 -4.74 4.42 0.54
N PRO A 609 -4.84 3.43 1.44
CA PRO A 609 -5.69 3.53 2.63
C PRO A 609 -5.30 4.69 3.56
N VAL A 610 -4.01 5.05 3.59
CA VAL A 610 -3.53 6.17 4.41
C VAL A 610 -4.07 7.48 3.87
N GLY A 611 -4.03 7.68 2.55
CA GLY A 611 -4.63 8.85 1.90
C GLY A 611 -6.15 8.91 2.13
N VAL A 612 -6.85 7.77 2.04
CA VAL A 612 -8.29 7.68 2.28
C VAL A 612 -8.65 8.05 3.73
N ARG A 613 -7.93 7.52 4.73
CA ARG A 613 -8.19 7.83 6.14
C ARG A 613 -7.84 9.27 6.51
N ALA A 614 -6.69 9.76 6.05
CA ALA A 614 -6.30 11.15 6.27
C ALA A 614 -7.30 12.13 5.63
N GLY A 615 -7.73 11.85 4.39
CA GLY A 615 -8.73 12.63 3.69
C GLY A 615 -10.09 12.61 4.39
N THR A 616 -10.59 11.43 4.79
CA THR A 616 -11.90 11.32 5.46
C THR A 616 -11.91 12.03 6.82
N ALA A 617 -10.79 12.00 7.56
CA ALA A 617 -10.64 12.77 8.80
C ALA A 617 -10.67 14.29 8.54
N ALA A 618 -9.99 14.78 7.50
CA ALA A 618 -10.02 16.18 7.11
C ALA A 618 -11.42 16.63 6.64
N PHE A 619 -12.12 15.78 5.88
CA PHE A 619 -13.50 16.06 5.46
C PHE A 619 -14.48 16.15 6.63
N LYS A 620 -14.30 15.36 7.70
CA LYS A 620 -15.13 15.47 8.91
C LYS A 620 -14.99 16.80 9.65
N GLN A 621 -13.88 17.51 9.44
CA GLN A 621 -13.66 18.84 10.03
C GLN A 621 -14.29 19.97 9.20
N LEU A 622 -14.64 19.72 7.93
CA LEU A 622 -15.25 20.70 7.05
C LEU A 622 -16.77 20.59 7.07
N ASP A 623 -17.45 21.69 7.40
CA ASP A 623 -18.90 21.73 7.41
C ASP A 623 -19.50 21.47 6.01
N ARG A 624 -20.70 20.88 5.94
CA ARG A 624 -21.40 20.58 4.67
C ARG A 624 -22.06 21.79 4.03
N SER A 625 -22.30 22.86 4.80
CA SER A 625 -22.83 24.13 4.32
C SER A 625 -21.98 24.76 3.21
N LEU A 626 -20.67 24.51 3.17
CA LEU A 626 -19.80 24.98 2.09
C LEU A 626 -20.16 24.36 0.73
N ASP A 627 -20.50 23.07 0.72
CA ASP A 627 -20.94 22.37 -0.48
C ASP A 627 -22.33 22.88 -0.92
N GLU A 628 -23.23 23.05 0.04
CA GLU A 628 -24.61 23.51 -0.18
C GLU A 628 -24.65 24.95 -0.69
N ALA A 629 -23.83 25.85 -0.13
CA ALA A 629 -23.70 27.24 -0.58
C ALA A 629 -23.21 27.31 -2.04
N SER A 630 -22.23 26.49 -2.41
CA SER A 630 -21.73 26.42 -3.78
C SER A 630 -22.81 25.93 -4.77
N VAL A 631 -23.55 24.88 -4.38
CA VAL A 631 -24.65 24.34 -5.20
C VAL A 631 -25.80 25.35 -5.33
N MET A 632 -26.11 26.12 -4.28
CA MET A 632 -27.12 27.20 -4.33
C MET A 632 -26.73 28.31 -5.33
N LEU A 633 -25.43 28.58 -5.48
CA LEU A 633 -24.88 29.49 -6.49
C LEU A 633 -24.81 28.87 -7.90
N ARG A 634 -25.38 27.67 -8.09
CA ARG A 634 -25.38 26.90 -9.34
C ARG A 634 -23.97 26.52 -9.83
N ALA A 635 -23.00 26.42 -8.92
CA ALA A 635 -21.69 25.90 -9.24
C ALA A 635 -21.76 24.39 -9.52
N SER A 636 -20.89 23.90 -10.41
CA SER A 636 -20.77 22.47 -10.67
C SER A 636 -19.99 21.77 -9.55
N THR A 637 -20.22 20.48 -9.35
CA THR A 637 -19.49 19.67 -8.35
C THR A 637 -17.97 19.74 -8.55
N LEU A 638 -17.50 19.77 -9.80
CA LEU A 638 -16.08 19.94 -10.12
C LEU A 638 -15.56 21.33 -9.72
N THR A 639 -16.37 22.37 -9.90
CA THR A 639 -16.06 23.75 -9.48
C THR A 639 -15.96 23.83 -7.96
N THR A 640 -16.96 23.31 -7.23
CA THR A 640 -16.95 23.24 -5.77
C THR A 640 -15.71 22.51 -5.26
N LEU A 641 -15.36 21.38 -5.87
CA LEU A 641 -14.19 20.60 -5.48
C LEU A 641 -12.89 21.40 -5.70
N ARG A 642 -12.71 22.00 -6.87
CA ARG A 642 -11.47 22.67 -7.25
C ARG A 642 -11.25 24.01 -6.53
N GLU A 643 -12.30 24.80 -6.38
CA GLU A 643 -12.20 26.19 -5.91
C GLU A 643 -12.43 26.34 -4.40
N ILE A 644 -13.19 25.43 -3.78
CA ILE A 644 -13.54 25.53 -2.35
C ILE A 644 -12.88 24.40 -1.56
N ILE A 645 -13.16 23.14 -1.91
CA ILE A 645 -12.74 21.99 -1.11
C ILE A 645 -11.22 21.76 -1.18
N LEU A 646 -10.64 21.74 -2.38
CA LEU A 646 -9.22 21.41 -2.58
C LEU A 646 -8.26 22.39 -1.89
N PRO A 647 -8.48 23.73 -1.92
CA PRO A 647 -7.67 24.67 -1.15
C PRO A 647 -7.74 24.44 0.36
N LEU A 648 -8.93 24.14 0.89
CA LEU A 648 -9.13 23.85 2.31
C LEU A 648 -8.46 22.52 2.73
N LEU A 649 -8.40 21.54 1.82
CA LEU A 649 -7.76 20.24 2.05
C LEU A 649 -6.28 20.20 1.69
N LYS A 650 -5.69 21.31 1.24
CA LYS A 650 -4.27 21.39 0.87
C LYS A 650 -3.34 20.84 1.96
N PRO A 651 -3.52 21.12 3.27
CA PRO A 651 -2.67 20.55 4.31
C PRO A 651 -2.74 19.01 4.36
N ALA A 652 -3.94 18.45 4.22
CA ALA A 652 -4.15 17.00 4.21
C ALA A 652 -3.56 16.34 2.96
N LEU A 653 -3.72 16.97 1.78
CA LEU A 653 -3.14 16.51 0.52
C LEU A 653 -1.60 16.47 0.58
N VAL A 654 -0.98 17.54 1.11
CA VAL A 654 0.48 17.63 1.27
C VAL A 654 0.99 16.58 2.27
N ALA A 655 0.30 16.40 3.40
CA ALA A 655 0.66 15.38 4.37
C ALA A 655 0.59 13.96 3.78
N ALA A 656 -0.49 13.64 3.04
CA ALA A 656 -0.64 12.36 2.37
C ALA A 656 0.42 12.15 1.28
N LEU A 657 0.78 13.20 0.54
CA LEU A 657 1.82 13.16 -0.49
C LEU A 657 3.20 12.90 0.11
N ILE A 658 3.59 13.64 1.15
CA ILE A 658 4.88 13.45 1.83
C ILE A 658 4.97 12.04 2.41
N TYR A 659 3.91 11.58 3.09
CA TYR A 659 3.88 10.24 3.66
C TYR A 659 4.03 9.15 2.57
N SER A 660 3.26 9.27 1.48
CA SER A 660 3.33 8.31 0.37
C SER A 660 4.71 8.31 -0.27
N PHE A 661 5.30 9.48 -0.49
CA PHE A 661 6.65 9.62 -1.04
C PHE A 661 7.72 8.98 -0.15
N VAL A 662 7.72 9.30 1.15
CA VAL A 662 8.69 8.74 2.11
C VAL A 662 8.54 7.23 2.19
N ARG A 663 7.31 6.71 2.28
CA ARG A 663 7.09 5.26 2.33
C ARG A 663 7.49 4.56 1.05
N SER A 664 7.24 5.14 -0.12
CA SER A 664 7.70 4.59 -1.40
C SER A 664 9.23 4.61 -1.55
N MET A 665 9.93 5.55 -0.90
CA MET A 665 11.39 5.54 -0.90
C MET A 665 11.99 4.45 0.00
N THR A 666 11.28 4.07 1.08
CA THR A 666 11.79 3.15 2.10
C THR A 666 11.28 1.70 1.97
N THR A 667 10.30 1.46 1.11
CA THR A 667 9.64 0.16 0.89
C THR A 667 10.12 -0.43 -0.43
#